data_AF-A0A6J2YQP1-F1
#
_entry.id   AF-A0A6J2YQP1-F1
#
_cell.length_a   1.000
_cell.length_b   1.000
_cell.length_c   1.000
_cell.angle_alpha   90.00
_cell.angle_beta   90.00
_cell.angle_gamma   90.00
#
_symmetry.space_group_name_H-M   'P 1'
#
loop_
_entity.id
_entity.type
_entity.pdbx_description
1 polymer ?
#
loop_
_entity_poly.entity_id
_entity_poly.type
_entity_poly.pdbx_seq_one_letter_code
_entity_poly.pdbx_strand_id
1 'polypeptide(L)'
;MHIDMDCFFVSVGLRNHPELKGKPVAITHAKSGVISNADPNRQASRAREFELYQERLPEGATSRVVDLTDKIDGLASMSEIASCSYEARQRGIKNGMFLGQAVQLCPELKTLPYDFEGYKEVSHALYNTVASYTLDIEAVSCDEMYVDVTQILNDTGLTVEEWAIHIRNEIVDITRCPCSTGFGANRLQARLATKKAKPAGQYYLKPDDVEIYMSDILVADLPGVGRATLAKLRNLGLNTCGDLQRSSLKVLQSELGIKLGKKIYNQAFGRDNKALEFDHERKSVSAEINYGIRFKTKEECYSFLQSLSNEVFNRLNDIKMRARNLTLKLLIRAEGAPVETAKFLGHGVCDAISKSSNSNLLYTNPEIIYREAKIIYDRLNIPFSELRGVGIQLTKLEKIMPTNKAMANFLKQTTVAKKSTSDSDKIGVDEYQGSSSKDTENLEKNKNSTLIDNTMPDDSKIIDVKSDKPSSKKINTNFSKPVKSPIKTVSAKSRGRPKGSTSSRSRISPNGNTSIKHFLQKGDKSSSSQVEETNKERELEAKLLEQIDMTVLNELPEEIRLEVLQEYGITSTKFNTIKNNTVVTVKMKTSEKNSEEKRTASSGHSPFTNLTWEQTKAGIKAWVKSENIPSAVDVDMLGDHLRQLALDRKLEVLQTGFNFLYRTFSTLDCAWHQAYFSIVNNVQQGMVARYGKTLYLVTAFHCCQIH
;
A
#
# COMPACT_ATOMS: atom_id res chain seq x y z
N MET A 1 -3.98 -12.37 21.91
CA MET A 1 -2.62 -12.35 21.30
C MET A 1 -2.53 -11.21 20.29
N HIS A 2 -1.31 -10.71 20.04
CA HIS A 2 -0.97 -9.81 18.94
C HIS A 2 0.26 -10.36 18.21
N ILE A 3 0.22 -10.45 16.88
CA ILE A 3 1.31 -10.93 16.02
C ILE A 3 1.73 -9.78 15.09
N ASP A 4 3.04 -9.59 14.92
CA ASP A 4 3.63 -8.52 14.09
C ASP A 4 4.94 -9.02 13.46
N MET A 5 5.00 -9.09 12.12
CA MET A 5 6.18 -9.56 11.37
C MET A 5 7.38 -8.63 11.56
N ASP A 6 8.58 -9.20 11.67
CA ASP A 6 9.76 -8.41 11.97
C ASP A 6 10.37 -7.76 10.73
N CYS A 7 10.48 -6.42 10.81
CA CYS A 7 10.93 -5.53 9.73
C CYS A 7 10.33 -5.85 8.35
N PHE A 8 9.11 -6.40 8.32
CA PHE A 8 8.40 -7.06 7.22
C PHE A 8 9.04 -6.99 5.82
N PHE A 9 9.00 -5.84 5.14
CA PHE A 9 9.51 -5.71 3.77
C PHE A 9 11.00 -6.11 3.61
N VAL A 10 11.83 -5.88 4.64
CA VAL A 10 13.23 -6.33 4.67
C VAL A 10 13.31 -7.83 4.82
N SER A 11 12.56 -8.43 5.76
CA SER A 11 12.55 -9.89 5.96
C SER A 11 12.11 -10.64 4.70
N VAL A 12 11.11 -10.12 3.98
CA VAL A 12 10.70 -10.68 2.67
C VAL A 12 11.81 -10.52 1.63
N GLY A 13 12.39 -9.32 1.46
CA GLY A 13 13.50 -9.11 0.51
C GLY A 13 14.72 -9.99 0.80
N LEU A 14 15.03 -10.24 2.09
CA LEU A 14 16.12 -11.11 2.53
C LEU A 14 15.89 -12.61 2.26
N ARG A 15 14.69 -13.03 1.80
CA ARG A 15 14.46 -14.41 1.31
C ARG A 15 15.34 -14.72 0.10
N ASN A 16 15.49 -13.74 -0.80
CA ASN A 16 16.25 -13.85 -2.05
C ASN A 16 17.70 -13.35 -1.92
N HIS A 17 18.05 -12.74 -0.78
CA HIS A 17 19.36 -12.14 -0.50
C HIS A 17 19.99 -12.69 0.80
N PRO A 18 20.33 -13.99 0.87
CA PRO A 18 20.93 -14.60 2.06
C PRO A 18 22.27 -13.94 2.46
N GLU A 19 23.02 -13.41 1.49
CA GLU A 19 24.28 -12.68 1.67
C GLU A 19 24.11 -11.33 2.41
N LEU A 20 22.88 -10.84 2.56
CA LEU A 20 22.55 -9.59 3.27
C LEU A 20 21.99 -9.82 4.68
N LYS A 21 21.78 -11.07 5.11
CA LYS A 21 21.38 -11.37 6.49
C LYS A 21 22.46 -10.93 7.49
N GLY A 22 22.05 -10.33 8.61
CA GLY A 22 22.98 -9.78 9.61
C GLY A 22 23.67 -8.47 9.20
N LYS A 23 23.21 -7.79 8.13
CA LYS A 23 23.75 -6.50 7.68
C LYS A 23 22.70 -5.39 7.82
N PRO A 24 23.10 -4.11 7.94
CA PRO A 24 22.17 -2.99 7.87
C PRO A 24 21.57 -2.91 6.46
N VAL A 25 20.27 -3.19 6.35
CA VAL A 25 19.49 -3.19 5.10
C VAL A 25 18.26 -2.29 5.23
N ALA A 26 17.91 -1.58 4.16
CA ALA A 26 16.71 -0.76 4.04
C ALA A 26 15.97 -0.99 2.72
N ILE A 27 14.64 -0.92 2.75
CA ILE A 27 13.77 -0.97 1.55
C ILE A 27 13.38 0.45 1.17
N THR A 28 13.71 0.86 -0.05
CA THR A 28 13.51 2.24 -0.54
C THR A 28 13.67 2.30 -2.07
N HIS A 29 13.15 3.35 -2.72
CA HIS A 29 13.23 3.48 -4.18
C HIS A 29 14.63 3.88 -4.69
N ALA A 30 15.42 4.60 -3.90
CA ALA A 30 16.72 5.11 -4.32
C ALA A 30 17.86 4.12 -4.05
N LYS A 31 18.77 3.94 -5.02
CA LYS A 31 19.95 3.08 -4.88
C LYS A 31 21.09 3.72 -4.06
N SER A 32 21.11 5.05 -3.92
CA SER A 32 22.16 5.81 -3.25
C SER A 32 21.61 6.83 -2.26
N GLY A 33 22.37 7.10 -1.20
CA GLY A 33 22.12 8.20 -0.25
C GLY A 33 22.35 9.60 -0.84
N VAL A 34 22.94 9.69 -2.03
CA VAL A 34 23.18 10.94 -2.78
C VAL A 34 22.35 10.90 -4.07
N ILE A 35 21.80 12.04 -4.45
CA ILE A 35 21.10 12.27 -5.72
C ILE A 35 22.17 12.32 -6.82
N SER A 36 22.17 11.27 -7.65
CA SER A 36 22.99 11.07 -8.85
C SER A 36 22.78 12.19 -9.89
N ASN A 37 21.51 12.51 -10.16
CA ASN A 37 21.08 13.48 -11.17
C ASN A 37 20.46 14.73 -10.52
N ALA A 38 21.25 15.48 -9.75
CA ALA A 38 20.78 16.77 -9.27
C ALA A 38 20.80 17.79 -10.44
N ASP A 39 19.63 18.09 -11.02
CA ASP A 39 19.50 19.19 -11.99
C ASP A 39 20.05 20.48 -11.37
N PRO A 40 21.14 21.06 -11.91
CA PRO A 40 21.76 22.26 -11.35
C PRO A 40 20.86 23.50 -11.44
N ASN A 41 19.80 23.47 -12.26
CA ASN A 41 18.82 24.54 -12.38
C ASN A 41 17.63 24.40 -11.41
N ARG A 42 17.52 23.29 -10.67
CA ARG A 42 16.39 23.02 -9.78
C ARG A 42 16.43 23.91 -8.53
N GLN A 43 15.65 24.98 -8.54
CA GLN A 43 15.55 25.99 -7.46
C GLN A 43 14.76 25.51 -6.22
N ALA A 44 14.99 24.27 -5.76
CA ALA A 44 14.32 23.72 -4.59
C ALA A 44 15.01 24.17 -3.28
N SER A 45 14.41 25.13 -2.57
CA SER A 45 14.94 25.59 -1.27
C SER A 45 14.50 24.68 -0.12
N ARG A 46 15.33 23.67 0.19
CA ARG A 46 15.12 22.77 1.35
C ARG A 46 14.98 23.56 2.66
N ALA A 47 15.87 24.52 2.89
CA ALA A 47 15.87 25.34 4.09
C ALA A 47 14.54 26.09 4.28
N ARG A 48 14.04 26.79 3.24
CA ARG A 48 12.77 27.53 3.34
C ARG A 48 11.57 26.60 3.50
N GLU A 49 11.56 25.44 2.83
CA GLU A 49 10.49 24.46 3.02
C GLU A 49 10.46 23.91 4.45
N PHE A 50 11.63 23.67 5.06
CA PHE A 50 11.74 23.11 6.41
C PHE A 50 11.38 24.15 7.48
N GLU A 51 11.79 25.40 7.28
CA GLU A 51 11.38 26.57 8.07
C GLU A 51 9.86 26.75 8.06
N LEU A 52 9.23 26.73 6.88
CA LEU A 52 7.77 26.78 6.74
C LEU A 52 7.04 25.62 7.42
N TYR A 53 7.62 24.41 7.39
CA TYR A 53 7.07 23.29 8.18
C TYR A 53 7.18 23.56 9.69
N GLN A 54 8.22 24.25 10.15
CA GLN A 54 8.38 24.60 11.56
C GLN A 54 7.43 25.72 12.00
N GLU A 55 7.30 26.79 11.22
CA GLU A 55 6.32 27.88 11.42
C GLU A 55 4.88 27.37 11.55
N ARG A 56 4.54 26.31 10.80
CA ARG A 56 3.18 25.73 10.75
C ARG A 56 2.92 24.63 11.79
N LEU A 57 3.90 24.26 12.62
CA LEU A 57 3.70 23.28 13.69
C LEU A 57 3.09 23.93 14.95
N PRO A 58 2.21 23.22 15.68
CA PRO A 58 1.84 23.62 17.04
C PRO A 58 3.05 23.73 17.96
N GLU A 59 3.00 24.63 18.93
CA GLU A 59 4.11 24.85 19.88
C GLU A 59 4.54 23.56 20.61
N GLY A 60 5.83 23.25 20.54
CA GLY A 60 6.42 22.01 21.07
C GLY A 60 6.24 20.75 20.20
N ALA A 61 5.56 20.84 19.06
CA ALA A 61 5.45 19.72 18.10
C ALA A 61 6.66 19.64 17.17
N THR A 62 7.02 18.42 16.77
CA THR A 62 8.09 18.17 15.80
C THR A 62 7.55 17.57 14.49
N SER A 63 8.34 17.64 13.43
CA SER A 63 8.07 16.99 12.13
C SER A 63 9.24 16.12 11.71
N ARG A 64 9.00 15.16 10.79
CA ARG A 64 10.08 14.35 10.18
C ARG A 64 11.08 15.24 9.45
N VAL A 65 10.61 16.42 9.04
CA VAL A 65 11.34 17.40 8.24
C VAL A 65 12.12 18.40 9.11
N VAL A 66 11.60 18.73 10.30
CA VAL A 66 12.22 19.70 11.21
C VAL A 66 13.38 19.08 12.00
N ASP A 67 13.35 17.76 12.25
CA ASP A 67 14.46 17.02 12.86
C ASP A 67 15.73 16.94 11.94
N LEU A 68 15.73 17.63 10.78
CA LEU A 68 16.74 17.52 9.71
C LEU A 68 17.54 18.81 9.42
N THR A 69 17.12 19.96 9.94
CA THR A 69 17.48 21.30 9.41
C THR A 69 18.97 21.57 9.30
N ASP A 70 19.78 20.99 10.19
CA ASP A 70 21.19 21.37 10.35
C ASP A 70 22.18 20.35 9.74
N LYS A 71 21.71 19.26 9.12
CA LYS A 71 22.55 18.06 8.87
C LYS A 71 22.50 17.46 7.47
N ILE A 72 21.61 17.91 6.58
CA ILE A 72 21.38 17.24 5.30
C ILE A 72 21.89 18.09 4.14
N ASP A 73 22.93 17.60 3.47
CA ASP A 73 23.48 18.12 2.22
C ASP A 73 22.36 18.31 1.17
N GLY A 74 22.44 19.36 0.35
CA GLY A 74 21.52 19.62 -0.77
C GLY A 74 21.46 18.47 -1.78
N LEU A 75 22.53 17.68 -1.88
CA LEU A 75 22.60 16.48 -2.72
C LEU A 75 22.07 15.20 -2.03
N ALA A 76 21.74 15.20 -0.74
CA ALA A 76 21.31 13.99 -0.05
C ALA A 76 19.90 13.52 -0.47
N SER A 77 19.70 12.22 -0.61
CA SER A 77 18.45 11.60 -1.09
C SER A 77 17.29 11.75 -0.10
N MET A 78 16.15 12.24 -0.60
CA MET A 78 14.87 12.34 0.13
C MET A 78 13.90 11.19 -0.21
N SER A 79 14.41 10.08 -0.73
CA SER A 79 13.68 8.81 -0.79
C SER A 79 13.42 8.31 0.63
N GLU A 80 12.21 7.79 0.89
CA GLU A 80 11.85 7.27 2.22
C GLU A 80 12.24 5.81 2.37
N ILE A 81 12.69 5.44 3.57
CA ILE A 81 12.90 4.06 3.97
C ILE A 81 11.56 3.50 4.45
N ALA A 82 10.95 2.58 3.69
CA ALA A 82 9.71 1.94 4.10
C ALA A 82 9.93 0.97 5.26
N SER A 83 10.99 0.16 5.20
CA SER A 83 11.43 -0.71 6.29
C SER A 83 12.95 -0.77 6.39
N CYS A 84 13.47 -0.93 7.60
CA CYS A 84 14.89 -1.15 7.87
C CYS A 84 15.09 -2.33 8.84
N SER A 85 16.20 -3.06 8.62
CA SER A 85 16.63 -4.21 9.42
C SER A 85 16.93 -3.82 10.86
N TYR A 86 16.98 -4.79 11.78
CA TYR A 86 17.28 -4.49 13.18
C TYR A 86 18.73 -4.04 13.38
N GLU A 87 19.64 -4.49 12.53
CA GLU A 87 21.03 -4.04 12.44
C GLU A 87 21.10 -2.56 12.03
N ALA A 88 20.27 -2.12 11.08
CA ALA A 88 20.13 -0.71 10.74
C ALA A 88 19.49 0.09 11.88
N ARG A 89 18.50 -0.47 12.59
CA ARG A 89 17.87 0.17 13.76
C ARG A 89 18.85 0.37 14.92
N GLN A 90 19.78 -0.55 15.14
CA GLN A 90 20.88 -0.40 16.11
C GLN A 90 21.82 0.77 15.76
N ARG A 91 21.95 1.13 14.47
CA ARG A 91 22.65 2.35 14.01
C ARG A 91 21.79 3.62 14.12
N GLY A 92 20.56 3.54 14.64
CA GLY A 92 19.64 4.67 14.80
C GLY A 92 18.73 4.95 13.60
N ILE A 93 18.82 4.15 12.53
CA ILE A 93 17.94 4.26 11.35
C ILE A 93 16.51 3.83 11.73
N LYS A 94 15.50 4.46 11.13
CA LYS A 94 14.08 4.22 11.43
C LYS A 94 13.24 4.16 10.15
N ASN A 95 12.15 3.40 10.18
CA ASN A 95 11.14 3.45 9.12
C ASN A 95 10.60 4.89 9.00
N GLY A 96 10.44 5.38 7.76
CA GLY A 96 10.06 6.76 7.46
C GLY A 96 11.20 7.78 7.53
N MET A 97 12.45 7.37 7.78
CA MET A 97 13.64 8.21 7.63
C MET A 97 13.97 8.40 6.14
N PHE A 98 14.58 9.54 5.77
CA PHE A 98 15.10 9.73 4.42
C PHE A 98 16.44 9.00 4.23
N LEU A 99 16.66 8.41 3.05
CA LEU A 99 17.83 7.59 2.77
C LEU A 99 19.15 8.36 2.92
N GLY A 100 19.21 9.62 2.51
CA GLY A 100 20.42 10.44 2.66
C GLY A 100 20.83 10.62 4.13
N GLN A 101 19.87 10.82 5.02
CA GLN A 101 20.11 10.85 6.48
C GLN A 101 20.55 9.48 7.00
N ALA A 102 19.94 8.40 6.52
CA ALA A 102 20.27 7.05 6.96
C ALA A 102 21.69 6.63 6.55
N VAL A 103 22.15 7.03 5.36
CA VAL A 103 23.52 6.77 4.88
C VAL A 103 24.56 7.61 5.65
N GLN A 104 24.21 8.82 6.10
CA GLN A 104 25.07 9.58 7.04
C GLN A 104 25.22 8.87 8.40
N LEU A 105 24.17 8.20 8.89
CA LEU A 105 24.21 7.43 10.14
C LEU A 105 24.90 6.07 9.98
N CYS A 106 24.86 5.48 8.79
CA CYS A 106 25.39 4.17 8.47
C CYS A 106 25.89 4.13 7.00
N PRO A 107 27.14 4.52 6.72
CA PRO A 107 27.68 4.54 5.36
C PRO A 107 27.73 3.16 4.69
N GLU A 108 27.69 2.07 5.47
CA GLU A 108 27.67 0.70 4.99
C GLU A 108 26.26 0.17 4.64
N LEU A 109 25.19 0.96 4.88
CA LEU A 109 23.79 0.62 4.65
C LEU A 109 23.56 0.10 3.21
N LYS A 110 22.87 -1.04 3.10
CA LYS A 110 22.44 -1.60 1.82
C LYS A 110 20.98 -1.30 1.55
N THR A 111 20.66 -0.98 0.30
CA THR A 111 19.30 -0.74 -0.17
C THR A 111 18.82 -1.93 -0.99
N LEU A 112 17.56 -2.32 -0.80
CA LEU A 112 16.84 -3.27 -1.65
C LEU A 112 15.58 -2.59 -2.23
N PRO A 113 15.15 -2.98 -3.45
CA PRO A 113 13.91 -2.50 -4.04
C PRO A 113 12.68 -3.07 -3.32
N TYR A 114 11.49 -2.60 -3.72
CA TYR A 114 10.22 -3.15 -3.24
C TYR A 114 9.87 -4.45 -3.97
N ASP A 115 9.42 -5.46 -3.22
CA ASP A 115 8.89 -6.73 -3.71
C ASP A 115 7.41 -6.86 -3.32
N PHE A 116 6.54 -6.13 -4.02
CA PHE A 116 5.12 -6.03 -3.66
C PHE A 116 4.37 -7.37 -3.74
N GLU A 117 4.73 -8.25 -4.69
CA GLU A 117 4.12 -9.58 -4.78
C GLU A 117 4.63 -10.50 -3.67
N GLY A 118 5.93 -10.46 -3.32
CA GLY A 118 6.46 -11.18 -2.16
C GLY A 118 5.82 -10.73 -0.84
N TYR A 119 5.56 -9.42 -0.66
CA TYR A 119 4.84 -8.91 0.53
C TYR A 119 3.42 -9.46 0.60
N LYS A 120 2.71 -9.48 -0.53
CA LYS A 120 1.35 -10.00 -0.63
C LYS A 120 1.29 -11.52 -0.41
N GLU A 121 2.24 -12.28 -0.96
CA GLU A 121 2.41 -13.71 -0.72
C GLU A 121 2.57 -14.01 0.77
N VAL A 122 3.53 -13.35 1.44
CA VAL A 122 3.81 -13.59 2.87
C VAL A 122 2.66 -13.11 3.75
N SER A 123 2.01 -12.00 3.40
CA SER A 123 0.80 -11.54 4.09
C SER A 123 -0.31 -12.58 4.05
N HIS A 124 -0.62 -13.13 2.86
CA HIS A 124 -1.62 -14.18 2.72
C HIS A 124 -1.22 -15.45 3.49
N ALA A 125 0.05 -15.85 3.43
CA ALA A 125 0.55 -17.01 4.17
C ALA A 125 0.42 -16.84 5.69
N LEU A 126 0.76 -15.66 6.23
CA LEU A 126 0.59 -15.33 7.65
C LEU A 126 -0.88 -15.44 8.07
N TYR A 127 -1.80 -14.78 7.36
CA TYR A 127 -3.23 -14.84 7.68
C TYR A 127 -3.80 -16.25 7.57
N ASN A 128 -3.45 -17.01 6.53
CA ASN A 128 -3.89 -18.39 6.36
C ASN A 128 -3.37 -19.32 7.47
N THR A 129 -2.13 -19.14 7.92
CA THR A 129 -1.51 -19.95 8.99
C THR A 129 -2.20 -19.73 10.34
N VAL A 130 -2.66 -18.51 10.63
CA VAL A 130 -3.42 -18.24 11.86
C VAL A 130 -4.88 -18.68 11.71
N ALA A 131 -5.47 -18.49 10.52
CA ALA A 131 -6.85 -18.86 10.22
C ALA A 131 -7.11 -20.38 10.25
N SER A 132 -6.08 -21.23 10.14
CA SER A 132 -6.23 -22.68 10.35
C SER A 132 -6.42 -23.08 11.82
N TYR A 133 -6.19 -22.17 12.77
CA TYR A 133 -6.43 -22.40 14.21
C TYR A 133 -7.68 -21.70 14.74
N THR A 134 -7.93 -20.46 14.33
CA THR A 134 -9.15 -19.73 14.68
C THR A 134 -9.48 -18.65 13.65
N LEU A 135 -10.76 -18.32 13.52
CA LEU A 135 -11.24 -17.17 12.75
C LEU A 135 -11.44 -15.92 13.62
N ASP A 136 -11.15 -15.97 14.93
CA ASP A 136 -11.22 -14.86 15.88
C ASP A 136 -10.04 -13.88 15.70
N ILE A 137 -9.89 -13.37 14.48
CA ILE A 137 -8.78 -12.52 14.02
C ILE A 137 -9.31 -11.11 13.71
N GLU A 138 -8.76 -10.09 14.37
CA GLU A 138 -8.91 -8.70 13.90
C GLU A 138 -7.67 -8.30 13.10
N ALA A 139 -7.88 -8.10 11.79
CA ALA A 139 -6.83 -7.67 10.86
C ALA A 139 -6.41 -6.22 11.14
N VAL A 140 -5.10 -5.96 11.26
CA VAL A 140 -4.58 -4.60 11.51
C VAL A 140 -3.81 -4.04 10.30
N SER A 141 -2.95 -4.85 9.70
CA SER A 141 -2.23 -4.54 8.45
C SER A 141 -1.97 -5.82 7.66
N CYS A 142 -1.17 -5.74 6.58
CA CYS A 142 -0.68 -6.93 5.87
C CYS A 142 0.22 -7.85 6.73
N ASP A 143 0.79 -7.32 7.82
CA ASP A 143 1.83 -7.95 8.62
C ASP A 143 1.57 -7.94 10.14
N GLU A 144 0.42 -7.39 10.56
CA GLU A 144 0.01 -7.19 11.95
C GLU A 144 -1.45 -7.63 12.16
N MET A 145 -1.72 -8.38 13.23
CA MET A 145 -3.07 -8.81 13.61
C MET A 145 -3.24 -8.98 15.12
N TYR A 146 -4.48 -8.86 15.61
CA TYR A 146 -4.89 -9.41 16.91
C TYR A 146 -5.62 -10.74 16.71
N VAL A 147 -5.46 -11.65 17.66
CA VAL A 147 -6.07 -12.98 17.64
C VAL A 147 -6.58 -13.29 19.04
N ASP A 148 -7.83 -13.71 19.20
CA ASP A 148 -8.25 -14.35 20.45
C ASP A 148 -7.73 -15.79 20.49
N VAL A 149 -7.06 -16.14 21.59
CA VAL A 149 -6.48 -17.48 21.80
C VAL A 149 -7.08 -18.15 23.04
N THR A 150 -8.04 -17.52 23.70
CA THR A 150 -8.62 -18.00 24.96
C THR A 150 -9.17 -19.41 24.80
N GLN A 151 -9.94 -19.65 23.74
CA GLN A 151 -10.51 -20.96 23.45
C GLN A 151 -9.43 -21.99 23.05
N ILE A 152 -8.47 -21.61 22.20
CA ILE A 152 -7.35 -22.48 21.78
C ILE A 152 -6.56 -22.97 23.00
N LEU A 153 -6.21 -22.09 23.93
CA LEU A 153 -5.44 -22.45 25.13
C LEU A 153 -6.24 -23.37 26.06
N ASN A 154 -7.55 -23.11 26.22
CA ASN A 154 -8.44 -23.97 27.02
C ASN A 154 -8.57 -25.38 26.43
N ASP A 155 -8.77 -25.51 25.11
CA ASP A 155 -9.01 -26.79 24.44
C ASP A 155 -7.73 -27.63 24.29
N THR A 156 -6.57 -26.99 24.14
CA THR A 156 -5.28 -27.67 24.00
C THR A 156 -4.56 -27.92 25.32
N GLY A 157 -4.90 -27.18 26.38
CA GLY A 157 -4.19 -27.20 27.67
C GLY A 157 -2.78 -26.60 27.62
N LEU A 158 -2.39 -25.96 26.51
CA LEU A 158 -1.07 -25.33 26.36
C LEU A 158 -0.95 -24.06 27.19
N THR A 159 0.25 -23.79 27.69
CA THR A 159 0.59 -22.46 28.22
C THR A 159 0.67 -21.41 27.10
N VAL A 160 0.56 -20.14 27.49
CA VAL A 160 0.74 -19.00 26.56
C VAL A 160 2.12 -19.04 25.91
N GLU A 161 3.15 -19.40 26.68
CA GLU A 161 4.53 -19.50 26.23
C GLU A 161 4.77 -20.64 25.22
N GLU A 162 4.15 -21.81 25.42
CA GLU A 162 4.22 -22.94 24.48
C GLU A 162 3.50 -22.64 23.17
N TRP A 163 2.27 -22.12 23.25
CA TRP A 163 1.52 -21.67 22.08
C TRP A 163 2.28 -20.62 21.27
N ALA A 164 2.91 -19.66 21.95
CA ALA A 164 3.72 -18.62 21.33
C ALA A 164 4.94 -19.17 20.57
N ILE A 165 5.60 -20.20 21.11
CA ILE A 165 6.72 -20.87 20.42
C ILE A 165 6.20 -21.60 19.18
N HIS A 166 5.12 -22.37 19.34
CA HIS A 166 4.49 -23.14 18.25
C HIS A 166 4.13 -22.27 17.05
N ILE A 167 3.26 -21.26 17.26
CA ILE A 167 2.75 -20.44 16.16
C ILE A 167 3.85 -19.61 15.48
N ARG A 168 4.87 -19.18 16.23
CA ARG A 168 6.01 -18.43 15.67
C ARG A 168 6.90 -19.32 14.80
N ASN A 169 7.18 -20.55 15.23
CA ASN A 169 7.96 -21.49 14.45
C ASN A 169 7.25 -21.84 13.14
N GLU A 170 5.94 -22.13 13.20
CA GLU A 170 5.15 -22.45 12.00
C GLU A 170 5.07 -21.28 11.01
N ILE A 171 4.83 -20.05 11.49
CA ILE A 171 4.89 -18.84 10.65
C ILE A 171 6.29 -18.71 10.00
N VAL A 172 7.38 -18.94 10.74
CA VAL A 172 8.74 -18.88 10.20
C VAL A 172 8.99 -19.99 9.17
N ASP A 173 8.48 -21.20 9.39
CA ASP A 173 8.68 -22.32 8.48
C ASP A 173 7.94 -22.15 7.15
N ILE A 174 6.72 -21.60 7.20
CA ILE A 174 5.91 -21.33 6.01
C ILE A 174 6.43 -20.08 5.27
N THR A 175 6.61 -18.96 5.98
CA THR A 175 6.91 -17.66 5.35
C THR A 175 8.40 -17.39 5.12
N ARG A 176 9.28 -18.14 5.80
CA ARG A 176 10.72 -17.87 5.93
C ARG A 176 11.05 -16.48 6.50
N CYS A 177 10.10 -15.84 7.17
CA CYS A 177 10.20 -14.50 7.76
C CYS A 177 9.93 -14.55 9.28
N PRO A 178 10.75 -13.92 10.13
CA PRO A 178 10.52 -13.85 11.57
C PRO A 178 9.29 -13.01 11.93
N CYS A 179 8.62 -13.40 13.02
CA CYS A 179 7.59 -12.61 13.68
C CYS A 179 7.81 -12.57 15.20
N SER A 180 7.26 -11.53 15.83
CA SER A 180 7.19 -11.39 17.28
C SER A 180 5.75 -11.41 17.75
N THR A 181 5.51 -12.00 18.93
CA THR A 181 4.16 -12.15 19.51
C THR A 181 4.05 -11.58 20.91
N GLY A 182 2.96 -10.86 21.16
CA GLY A 182 2.66 -10.25 22.46
C GLY A 182 1.35 -10.77 23.03
N PHE A 183 1.34 -11.00 24.34
CA PHE A 183 0.19 -11.50 25.09
C PHE A 183 -0.08 -10.62 26.30
N GLY A 184 -1.36 -10.53 26.65
CA GLY A 184 -1.89 -9.73 27.75
C GLY A 184 -3.41 -9.80 27.73
N ALA A 185 -4.07 -9.32 28.79
CA ALA A 185 -5.51 -9.47 29.01
C ALA A 185 -6.38 -8.60 28.09
N ASN A 186 -5.79 -7.69 27.31
CA ASN A 186 -6.50 -6.88 26.32
C ASN A 186 -5.57 -6.44 25.17
N ARG A 187 -6.17 -5.81 24.15
CA ARG A 187 -5.50 -5.36 22.92
C ARG A 187 -4.28 -4.47 23.18
N LEU A 188 -4.42 -3.47 24.05
CA LEU A 188 -3.34 -2.56 24.43
C LEU A 188 -2.16 -3.32 25.02
N GLN A 189 -2.43 -4.18 26.01
CA GLN A 189 -1.41 -4.98 26.69
C GLN A 189 -0.69 -5.90 25.69
N ALA A 190 -1.43 -6.61 24.84
CA ALA A 190 -0.85 -7.48 23.81
C ALA A 190 0.04 -6.71 22.82
N ARG A 191 -0.40 -5.52 22.35
CA ARG A 191 0.40 -4.68 21.45
C ARG A 191 1.70 -4.18 22.09
N LEU A 192 1.63 -3.69 23.33
CA LEU A 192 2.80 -3.21 24.08
C LEU A 192 3.75 -4.38 24.40
N ALA A 193 3.22 -5.54 24.77
CA ALA A 193 3.97 -6.78 24.94
C ALA A 193 4.75 -7.14 23.66
N THR A 194 4.13 -7.04 22.47
CA THR A 194 4.84 -7.28 21.20
C THR A 194 5.99 -6.29 20.99
N LYS A 195 5.82 -5.01 21.38
CA LYS A 195 6.92 -4.03 21.30
C LYS A 195 8.12 -4.44 22.18
N LYS A 196 7.90 -5.04 23.35
CA LYS A 196 8.97 -5.62 24.20
C LYS A 196 9.52 -6.95 23.65
N ALA A 197 8.70 -7.71 22.92
CA ALA A 197 9.06 -9.00 22.33
C ALA A 197 9.93 -8.90 21.07
N LYS A 198 10.01 -7.72 20.42
CA LYS A 198 10.76 -7.52 19.18
C LYS A 198 12.26 -7.31 19.42
N PRO A 199 13.16 -7.88 18.59
CA PRO A 199 12.92 -8.74 17.42
C PRO A 199 12.80 -10.24 17.74
N ALA A 200 12.11 -10.97 16.87
CA ALA A 200 12.08 -12.43 16.78
C ALA A 200 11.89 -13.13 18.13
N GLY A 201 10.93 -12.64 18.91
CA GLY A 201 10.72 -13.04 20.30
C GLY A 201 9.25 -13.03 20.70
N GLN A 202 8.99 -13.40 21.95
CA GLN A 202 7.65 -13.41 22.53
C GLN A 202 7.68 -12.77 23.92
N TYR A 203 6.57 -12.15 24.31
CA TYR A 203 6.41 -11.62 25.66
C TYR A 203 4.97 -11.77 26.13
N TYR A 204 4.78 -12.37 27.31
CA TYR A 204 3.50 -12.41 27.99
C TYR A 204 3.53 -11.42 29.16
N LEU A 205 2.72 -10.36 29.05
CA LEU A 205 2.45 -9.46 30.16
C LEU A 205 1.41 -10.12 31.09
N LYS A 206 1.89 -10.69 32.19
CA LYS A 206 1.06 -11.34 33.20
C LYS A 206 0.24 -10.28 33.97
N PRO A 207 -0.96 -10.62 34.49
CA PRO A 207 -1.82 -9.67 35.19
C PRO A 207 -1.13 -8.91 36.34
N ASP A 208 -0.32 -9.62 37.14
CA ASP A 208 0.37 -9.05 38.30
C ASP A 208 1.48 -8.06 37.92
N ASP A 209 2.05 -8.19 36.71
CA ASP A 209 3.12 -7.32 36.21
C ASP A 209 2.58 -6.02 35.57
N VAL A 210 1.26 -5.91 35.30
CA VAL A 210 0.68 -4.83 34.48
C VAL A 210 0.96 -3.44 35.05
N GLU A 211 0.83 -3.24 36.36
CA GLU A 211 0.99 -1.91 36.96
C GLU A 211 2.42 -1.37 36.81
N ILE A 212 3.40 -2.19 37.18
CA ILE A 212 4.84 -1.89 37.08
C ILE A 212 5.24 -1.73 35.62
N TYR A 213 4.85 -2.69 34.77
CA TYR A 213 5.13 -2.63 33.34
C TYR A 213 4.60 -1.34 32.71
N MET A 214 3.35 -0.97 33.02
CA MET A 214 2.74 0.22 32.44
C MET A 214 3.40 1.50 32.94
N SER A 215 3.86 1.60 34.20
CA SER A 215 4.44 2.87 34.71
C SER A 215 5.65 3.35 33.92
N ASP A 216 6.45 2.42 33.38
CA ASP A 216 7.67 2.70 32.60
C ASP A 216 7.41 2.99 31.11
N ILE A 217 6.21 2.73 30.59
CA ILE A 217 5.89 2.95 29.16
C ILE A 217 5.93 4.43 28.83
N LEU A 218 6.68 4.80 27.79
CA LEU A 218 6.70 6.15 27.24
C LEU A 218 5.33 6.49 26.64
N VAL A 219 4.82 7.70 26.88
CA VAL A 219 3.51 8.10 26.32
C VAL A 219 3.48 8.10 24.79
N ALA A 220 4.64 8.26 24.15
CA ALA A 220 4.84 8.15 22.70
C ALA A 220 4.54 6.75 22.13
N ASP A 221 4.48 5.71 22.98
CA ASP A 221 4.22 4.33 22.60
C ASP A 221 2.74 3.94 22.71
N LEU A 222 1.90 4.82 23.29
CA LEU A 222 0.47 4.55 23.45
C LEU A 222 -0.30 4.66 22.12
N PRO A 223 -1.17 3.69 21.78
CA PRO A 223 -1.97 3.73 20.55
C PRO A 223 -2.92 4.94 20.48
N GLY A 224 -2.58 5.90 19.61
CA GLY A 224 -3.30 7.15 19.41
C GLY A 224 -2.55 8.41 19.88
N VAL A 225 -1.36 8.26 20.48
CA VAL A 225 -0.47 9.39 20.79
C VAL A 225 0.41 9.71 19.57
N GLY A 226 -0.17 10.45 18.62
CA GLY A 226 0.59 11.06 17.53
C GLY A 226 1.42 12.26 18.00
N ARG A 227 2.25 12.83 17.13
CA ARG A 227 3.19 13.92 17.49
C ARG A 227 2.55 15.14 18.14
N ALA A 228 1.39 15.59 17.65
CA ALA A 228 0.68 16.72 18.24
C ALA A 228 0.16 16.41 19.66
N THR A 229 -0.36 15.19 19.86
CA THR A 229 -0.75 14.69 21.20
C THR A 229 0.46 14.58 22.13
N LEU A 230 1.59 14.08 21.62
CA LEU A 230 2.84 13.94 22.36
C LEU A 230 3.41 15.31 22.79
N ALA A 231 3.35 16.31 21.92
CA ALA A 231 3.75 17.68 22.23
C ALA A 231 2.93 18.25 23.38
N LYS A 232 1.60 18.18 23.29
CA LYS A 232 0.67 18.60 24.35
C LYS A 232 0.97 17.92 25.69
N LEU A 233 1.19 16.60 25.68
CA LEU A 233 1.54 15.84 26.89
C LEU A 233 2.90 16.28 27.47
N ARG A 234 3.91 16.50 26.64
CA ARG A 234 5.23 16.98 27.06
C ARG A 234 5.21 18.41 27.60
N ASN A 235 4.38 19.28 27.05
CA ASN A 235 4.17 20.64 27.56
C ASN A 235 3.54 20.62 28.97
N LEU A 236 2.80 19.56 29.33
CA LEU A 236 2.34 19.28 30.70
C LEU A 236 3.38 18.53 31.57
N GLY A 237 4.59 18.28 31.06
CA GLY A 237 5.64 17.50 31.73
C GLY A 237 5.45 15.98 31.72
N LEU A 238 4.46 15.46 31.00
CA LEU A 238 4.04 14.05 31.04
C LEU A 238 4.78 13.24 29.97
N ASN A 239 5.72 12.39 30.38
CA ASN A 239 6.62 11.63 29.49
C ASN A 239 6.39 10.12 29.56
N THR A 240 6.03 9.59 30.73
CA THR A 240 5.64 8.19 30.91
C THR A 240 4.18 8.02 31.29
N CYS A 241 3.67 6.81 31.14
CA CYS A 241 2.39 6.40 31.70
C CYS A 241 2.36 6.56 33.23
N GLY A 242 3.48 6.39 33.94
CA GLY A 242 3.59 6.73 35.36
C GLY A 242 3.31 8.22 35.65
N ASP A 243 3.70 9.14 34.75
CA ASP A 243 3.31 10.56 34.87
C ASP A 243 1.81 10.75 34.64
N LEU A 244 1.24 10.07 33.63
CA LEU A 244 -0.21 10.10 33.36
C LEU A 244 -1.04 9.55 34.52
N GLN A 245 -0.58 8.49 35.18
CA GLN A 245 -1.22 7.89 36.37
C GLN A 245 -1.25 8.85 37.56
N ARG A 246 -0.24 9.72 37.70
CA ARG A 246 -0.18 10.79 38.72
C ARG A 246 -1.01 12.02 38.34
N SER A 247 -1.33 12.20 37.06
CA SER A 247 -2.16 13.31 36.57
C SER A 247 -3.65 13.02 36.78
N SER A 248 -4.46 14.09 36.92
CA SER A 248 -5.92 13.92 36.99
C SER A 248 -6.54 13.78 35.60
N LEU A 249 -7.57 12.95 35.48
CA LEU A 249 -8.37 12.83 34.25
C LEU A 249 -8.87 14.20 33.73
N LYS A 250 -9.21 15.13 34.64
CA LYS A 250 -9.68 16.48 34.28
C LYS A 250 -8.63 17.26 33.49
N VAL A 251 -7.35 17.21 33.91
CA VAL A 251 -6.23 17.89 33.22
C VAL A 251 -6.02 17.32 31.82
N LEU A 252 -6.04 15.99 31.68
CA LEU A 252 -5.91 15.35 30.38
C LEU A 252 -7.09 15.65 29.45
N GLN A 253 -8.31 15.77 30.00
CA GLN A 253 -9.50 16.12 29.21
C GLN A 253 -9.56 17.59 28.81
N SER A 254 -9.02 18.52 29.61
CA SER A 254 -8.91 19.93 29.19
C SER A 254 -7.90 20.12 28.05
N GLU A 255 -6.79 19.38 28.06
CA GLU A 255 -5.73 19.53 27.06
C GLU A 255 -5.99 18.74 25.76
N LEU A 256 -6.50 17.51 25.89
CA LEU A 256 -6.68 16.57 24.76
C LEU A 256 -8.15 16.43 24.31
N GLY A 257 -9.09 17.03 25.04
CA GLY A 257 -10.51 16.83 24.85
C GLY A 257 -11.06 15.56 25.53
N ILE A 258 -12.36 15.57 25.80
CA ILE A 258 -13.06 14.59 26.66
C ILE A 258 -12.77 13.12 26.28
N LYS A 259 -12.89 12.78 24.99
CA LYS A 259 -12.74 11.39 24.50
C LYS A 259 -11.29 10.92 24.52
N LEU A 260 -10.36 11.72 23.99
CA LEU A 260 -8.95 11.34 23.87
C LEU A 260 -8.25 11.36 25.25
N GLY A 261 -8.53 12.36 26.09
CA GLY A 261 -8.02 12.41 27.47
C GLY A 261 -8.45 11.20 28.29
N LYS A 262 -9.73 10.79 28.20
CA LYS A 262 -10.21 9.56 28.87
C LYS A 262 -9.58 8.29 28.31
N LYS A 263 -9.37 8.21 26.99
CA LYS A 263 -8.69 7.06 26.35
C LYS A 263 -7.26 6.92 26.88
N ILE A 264 -6.47 7.99 26.80
CA ILE A 264 -5.05 7.97 27.21
C ILE A 264 -4.90 7.74 28.71
N TYR A 265 -5.77 8.33 29.54
CA TYR A 265 -5.81 8.05 30.98
C TYR A 265 -6.04 6.55 31.25
N ASN A 266 -7.06 5.93 30.63
CA ASN A 266 -7.30 4.50 30.79
C ASN A 266 -6.12 3.63 30.30
N GLN A 267 -5.55 3.98 29.14
CA GLN A 267 -4.39 3.29 28.59
C GLN A 267 -3.17 3.36 29.52
N ALA A 268 -2.96 4.46 30.25
CA ALA A 268 -1.87 4.57 31.21
C ALA A 268 -1.96 3.55 32.37
N PHE A 269 -3.15 3.06 32.71
CA PHE A 269 -3.36 1.97 33.68
C PHE A 269 -3.45 0.58 33.01
N GLY A 270 -3.04 0.45 31.74
CA GLY A 270 -3.12 -0.82 31.00
C GLY A 270 -4.55 -1.27 30.66
N ARG A 271 -5.53 -0.36 30.74
CA ARG A 271 -6.96 -0.66 30.55
C ARG A 271 -7.40 -0.32 29.13
N ASP A 272 -7.79 -1.33 28.37
CA ASP A 272 -8.51 -1.18 27.11
C ASP A 272 -9.73 -2.10 27.12
N ASN A 273 -10.92 -1.50 26.98
CA ASN A 273 -12.20 -2.21 26.99
C ASN A 273 -12.74 -2.41 25.55
N LYS A 274 -11.99 -2.05 24.50
CA LYS A 274 -12.41 -2.32 23.13
C LYS A 274 -12.30 -3.82 22.87
N ALA A 275 -13.43 -4.45 22.55
CA ALA A 275 -13.46 -5.82 22.03
C ALA A 275 -12.65 -5.95 20.73
N LEU A 276 -12.39 -7.18 20.31
CA LEU A 276 -11.95 -7.46 18.96
C LEU A 276 -13.11 -7.25 17.98
N GLU A 277 -12.83 -6.64 16.84
CA GLU A 277 -13.78 -6.40 15.76
C GLU A 277 -13.42 -7.32 14.59
N PHE A 278 -14.11 -8.46 14.49
CA PHE A 278 -13.87 -9.48 13.46
C PHE A 278 -14.52 -9.17 12.10
N ASP A 279 -15.51 -8.27 12.07
CA ASP A 279 -16.13 -7.76 10.83
C ASP A 279 -15.92 -6.25 10.69
N HIS A 280 -15.68 -5.82 9.45
CA HIS A 280 -15.32 -4.46 9.09
C HIS A 280 -16.09 -4.00 7.84
N GLU A 281 -17.31 -3.50 8.06
CA GLU A 281 -18.07 -2.85 6.99
C GLU A 281 -17.36 -1.58 6.50
N ARG A 282 -16.97 -1.57 5.22
CA ARG A 282 -16.31 -0.43 4.58
C ARG A 282 -17.29 0.75 4.44
N LYS A 283 -16.89 1.92 4.97
CA LYS A 283 -17.74 3.15 5.01
C LYS A 283 -17.42 4.17 3.92
N SER A 284 -16.31 4.01 3.20
CA SER A 284 -15.90 4.87 2.09
C SER A 284 -14.96 4.18 1.11
N VAL A 285 -14.91 4.69 -0.12
CA VAL A 285 -13.92 4.34 -1.16
C VAL A 285 -13.24 5.62 -1.62
N SER A 286 -11.93 5.61 -1.84
CA SER A 286 -11.21 6.76 -2.35
C SER A 286 -9.98 6.37 -3.18
N ALA A 287 -9.53 7.32 -3.98
CA ALA A 287 -8.20 7.36 -4.56
C ALA A 287 -7.69 8.80 -4.45
N GLU A 288 -6.45 8.94 -4.02
CA GLU A 288 -5.80 10.22 -3.82
C GLU A 288 -4.33 10.11 -4.24
N ILE A 289 -3.86 11.11 -4.98
CA ILE A 289 -2.50 11.19 -5.51
C ILE A 289 -1.94 12.54 -5.08
N ASN A 290 -0.98 12.49 -4.17
CA ASN A 290 -0.33 13.64 -3.53
C ASN A 290 1.18 13.68 -3.85
N TYR A 291 1.56 13.10 -4.99
CA TYR A 291 2.93 13.01 -5.49
C TYR A 291 2.89 13.11 -7.02
N GLY A 292 3.83 13.82 -7.63
CA GLY A 292 3.88 14.03 -9.08
C GLY A 292 2.85 15.00 -9.66
N ILE A 293 1.93 15.55 -8.86
CA ILE A 293 0.92 16.50 -9.34
C ILE A 293 1.59 17.84 -9.71
N ARG A 294 1.68 18.10 -11.02
CA ARG A 294 2.07 19.37 -11.65
C ARG A 294 1.30 19.48 -12.97
N PHE A 295 0.39 20.45 -13.09
CA PHE A 295 -0.36 20.68 -14.34
C PHE A 295 0.15 21.94 -15.04
N LYS A 296 0.38 21.85 -16.35
CA LYS A 296 0.75 22.96 -17.24
C LYS A 296 -0.48 23.63 -17.86
N THR A 297 -1.59 22.89 -18.00
CA THR A 297 -2.85 23.37 -18.57
C THR A 297 -4.07 23.01 -17.70
N LYS A 298 -5.20 23.67 -17.95
CA LYS A 298 -6.47 23.38 -17.27
C LYS A 298 -7.06 22.05 -17.76
N GLU A 299 -6.78 21.71 -19.01
CA GLU A 299 -7.20 20.51 -19.73
C GLU A 299 -6.51 19.25 -19.19
N GLU A 300 -5.21 19.32 -18.86
CA GLU A 300 -4.50 18.27 -18.12
C GLU A 300 -5.14 17.99 -16.76
N CYS A 301 -5.47 19.04 -15.99
CA CYS A 301 -6.13 18.89 -14.69
C CYS A 301 -7.52 18.23 -14.82
N TYR A 302 -8.29 18.57 -15.85
CA TYR A 302 -9.58 17.93 -16.12
C TYR A 302 -9.42 16.46 -16.55
N SER A 303 -8.48 16.16 -17.45
CA SER A 303 -8.18 14.78 -17.88
C SER A 303 -7.75 13.92 -16.69
N PHE A 304 -6.95 14.49 -15.77
CA PHE A 304 -6.57 13.84 -14.53
C PHE A 304 -7.77 13.57 -13.61
N LEU A 305 -8.67 14.55 -13.42
CA LEU A 305 -9.90 14.36 -12.65
C LEU A 305 -10.79 13.26 -13.25
N GLN A 306 -10.85 13.14 -14.58
CA GLN A 306 -11.59 12.08 -15.25
C GLN A 306 -10.96 10.70 -14.99
N SER A 307 -9.65 10.57 -15.15
CA SER A 307 -8.90 9.34 -14.83
C SER A 307 -9.03 8.92 -13.37
N LEU A 308 -8.95 9.87 -12.43
CA LEU A 308 -9.14 9.59 -11.00
C LEU A 308 -10.59 9.18 -10.70
N SER A 309 -11.58 9.73 -11.42
CA SER A 309 -12.99 9.34 -11.30
C SER A 309 -13.25 7.91 -11.79
N ASN A 310 -12.59 7.50 -12.89
CA ASN A 310 -12.59 6.11 -13.36
C ASN A 310 -12.00 5.16 -12.30
N GLU A 311 -10.83 5.49 -11.72
CA GLU A 311 -10.18 4.68 -10.69
C GLU A 311 -11.04 4.51 -9.43
N VAL A 312 -11.65 5.58 -8.93
CA VAL A 312 -12.54 5.50 -7.75
C VAL A 312 -13.82 4.71 -8.05
N PHE A 313 -14.34 4.80 -9.28
CA PHE A 313 -15.49 4.00 -9.71
C PHE A 313 -15.16 2.51 -9.82
N ASN A 314 -13.99 2.15 -10.35
CA ASN A 314 -13.53 0.76 -10.42
C ASN A 314 -13.43 0.16 -9.01
N ARG A 315 -12.78 0.86 -8.08
CA ARG A 315 -12.69 0.45 -6.65
C ARG A 315 -14.06 0.30 -5.98
N LEU A 316 -15.06 1.07 -6.40
CA LEU A 316 -16.44 0.98 -5.89
C LEU A 316 -17.16 -0.26 -6.42
N ASN A 317 -16.95 -0.61 -7.69
CA ASN A 317 -17.50 -1.80 -8.33
C ASN A 317 -16.87 -3.09 -7.80
N ASP A 318 -15.55 -3.10 -7.55
CA ASP A 318 -14.83 -4.27 -7.00
C ASP A 318 -15.42 -4.73 -5.67
N ILE A 319 -15.85 -3.79 -4.82
CA ILE A 319 -16.52 -4.06 -3.55
C ILE A 319 -18.06 -4.20 -3.67
N LYS A 320 -18.61 -4.11 -4.88
CA LYS A 320 -20.05 -4.26 -5.20
C LYS A 320 -20.97 -3.28 -4.44
N MET A 321 -20.51 -2.04 -4.26
CA MET A 321 -21.25 -0.97 -3.58
C MET A 321 -21.72 0.10 -4.57
N ARG A 322 -22.62 0.98 -4.11
CA ARG A 322 -22.92 2.29 -4.70
C ARG A 322 -22.60 3.38 -3.67
N ALA A 323 -22.55 4.64 -4.07
CA ALA A 323 -22.33 5.77 -3.18
C ALA A 323 -23.27 6.94 -3.50
N ARG A 324 -23.52 7.81 -2.50
CA ARG A 324 -24.34 9.03 -2.62
C ARG A 324 -23.61 10.33 -2.32
N ASN A 325 -22.46 10.30 -1.65
CA ASN A 325 -21.71 11.52 -1.33
C ASN A 325 -20.33 11.47 -1.98
N LEU A 326 -19.96 12.52 -2.70
CA LEU A 326 -18.62 12.74 -3.24
C LEU A 326 -17.93 13.85 -2.45
N THR A 327 -16.64 13.67 -2.18
CA THR A 327 -15.75 14.66 -1.59
C THR A 327 -14.51 14.80 -2.45
N LEU A 328 -14.28 16.00 -2.98
CA LEU A 328 -13.02 16.37 -3.61
C LEU A 328 -12.09 16.94 -2.53
N LYS A 329 -10.88 16.41 -2.47
CA LYS A 329 -9.77 16.89 -1.64
C LYS A 329 -8.67 17.42 -2.55
N LEU A 330 -8.10 18.56 -2.19
CA LEU A 330 -7.01 19.21 -2.92
C LEU A 330 -5.93 19.62 -1.92
N LEU A 331 -4.67 19.34 -2.27
CA LEU A 331 -3.52 20.00 -1.66
C LEU A 331 -3.05 21.10 -2.61
N ILE A 332 -2.95 22.30 -2.09
CA ILE A 332 -2.58 23.52 -2.81
C ILE A 332 -1.26 24.00 -2.23
N ARG A 333 -0.28 24.38 -3.04
CA ARG A 333 0.98 24.95 -2.54
C ARG A 333 0.68 26.13 -1.62
N ALA A 334 1.29 26.12 -0.44
CA ALA A 334 1.14 27.19 0.54
C ALA A 334 1.73 28.52 0.04
N GLU A 335 1.15 29.63 0.48
CA GLU A 335 1.74 30.95 0.26
C GLU A 335 3.18 31.00 0.82
N GLY A 336 4.10 31.60 0.05
CA GLY A 336 5.53 31.66 0.39
C GLY A 336 6.31 30.33 0.27
N ALA A 337 5.66 29.20 -0.01
CA ALA A 337 6.37 27.93 -0.21
C ALA A 337 7.07 27.85 -1.59
N PRO A 338 8.25 27.22 -1.70
CA PRO A 338 8.93 27.01 -2.97
C PRO A 338 8.04 26.33 -4.02
N VAL A 339 8.15 26.76 -5.29
CA VAL A 339 7.43 26.12 -6.41
C VAL A 339 7.96 24.69 -6.62
N GLU A 340 9.30 24.57 -6.64
CA GLU A 340 10.03 23.31 -6.62
C GLU A 340 10.25 22.83 -5.19
N THR A 341 9.70 21.66 -4.89
CA THR A 341 9.64 21.09 -3.55
C THR A 341 10.94 20.37 -3.20
N ALA A 342 11.36 20.39 -1.94
CA ALA A 342 12.58 19.77 -1.42
C ALA A 342 12.71 18.29 -1.84
N LYS A 343 11.69 17.49 -1.50
CA LYS A 343 11.51 16.13 -2.03
C LYS A 343 11.11 16.24 -3.50
N PHE A 344 11.86 15.59 -4.39
CA PHE A 344 11.56 15.54 -5.83
C PHE A 344 10.12 15.06 -6.06
N LEU A 345 9.37 15.79 -6.89
CA LEU A 345 7.93 15.57 -7.17
C LEU A 345 7.00 15.48 -5.94
N GLY A 346 7.46 15.85 -4.75
CA GLY A 346 6.63 15.93 -3.55
C GLY A 346 5.51 16.97 -3.67
N HIS A 347 4.54 16.91 -2.76
CA HIS A 347 3.55 17.97 -2.62
C HIS A 347 4.14 19.25 -1.98
N GLY A 348 5.12 19.10 -1.07
CA GLY A 348 5.74 20.21 -0.33
C GLY A 348 4.85 20.74 0.79
N VAL A 349 5.08 22.00 1.20
CA VAL A 349 4.19 22.67 2.16
C VAL A 349 2.90 23.08 1.45
N CYS A 350 1.77 22.57 1.93
CA CYS A 350 0.47 22.78 1.30
C CYS A 350 -0.61 23.20 2.30
N ASP A 351 -1.60 23.90 1.78
CA ASP A 351 -2.90 24.09 2.40
C ASP A 351 -3.88 23.04 1.85
N ALA A 352 -4.67 22.43 2.73
CA ALA A 352 -5.56 21.32 2.38
C ALA A 352 -7.02 21.80 2.33
N ILE A 353 -7.65 21.71 1.16
CA ILE A 353 -9.07 22.01 0.98
C ILE A 353 -9.84 20.70 0.74
N SER A 354 -11.00 20.58 1.38
CA SER A 354 -11.95 19.48 1.13
C SER A 354 -13.35 20.05 0.96
N LYS A 355 -14.03 19.67 -0.12
CA LYS A 355 -15.44 20.04 -0.39
C LYS A 355 -16.23 18.82 -0.81
N SER A 356 -17.40 18.67 -0.23
CA SER A 356 -18.33 17.58 -0.53
C SER A 356 -19.55 18.11 -1.28
N SER A 357 -20.14 17.26 -2.13
CA SER A 357 -21.49 17.48 -2.64
C SER A 357 -22.49 16.53 -1.99
N ASN A 358 -23.63 17.09 -1.59
CA ASN A 358 -24.82 16.34 -1.18
C ASN A 358 -25.73 16.12 -2.38
N SER A 359 -25.19 15.57 -3.47
CA SER A 359 -26.01 15.19 -4.61
C SER A 359 -26.98 14.07 -4.19
N ASN A 360 -28.26 14.20 -4.52
CA ASN A 360 -29.23 13.11 -4.33
C ASN A 360 -29.03 11.99 -5.38
N LEU A 361 -28.16 12.20 -6.37
CA LEU A 361 -27.82 11.23 -7.40
C LEU A 361 -26.99 10.08 -6.84
N LEU A 362 -27.21 8.89 -7.39
CA LEU A 362 -26.33 7.74 -7.21
C LEU A 362 -25.18 7.82 -8.21
N TYR A 363 -23.95 7.62 -7.75
CA TYR A 363 -22.78 7.53 -8.62
C TYR A 363 -22.74 6.15 -9.31
N THR A 364 -23.48 6.02 -10.42
CA THR A 364 -23.67 4.75 -11.17
C THR A 364 -22.69 4.54 -12.32
N ASN A 365 -21.92 5.56 -12.68
CA ASN A 365 -20.88 5.52 -13.71
C ASN A 365 -19.80 6.60 -13.39
N PRO A 366 -18.58 6.51 -13.95
CA PRO A 366 -17.48 7.41 -13.59
C PRO A 366 -17.67 8.82 -14.15
N GLU A 367 -18.45 8.97 -15.22
CA GLU A 367 -18.71 10.27 -15.87
C GLU A 367 -19.60 11.18 -15.01
N ILE A 368 -20.48 10.64 -14.16
CA ILE A 368 -21.18 11.41 -13.12
C ILE A 368 -20.21 11.88 -12.03
N ILE A 369 -19.28 11.01 -11.59
CA ILE A 369 -18.26 11.33 -10.58
C ILE A 369 -17.35 12.45 -11.11
N TYR A 370 -16.89 12.34 -12.35
CA TYR A 370 -16.07 13.37 -13.01
C TYR A 370 -16.78 14.70 -13.11
N ARG A 371 -18.02 14.75 -13.63
CA ARG A 371 -18.79 15.99 -13.74
C ARG A 371 -18.99 16.68 -12.39
N GLU A 372 -19.31 15.91 -11.36
CA GLU A 372 -19.50 16.44 -10.00
C GLU A 372 -18.18 16.96 -9.41
N ALA A 373 -17.09 16.20 -9.52
CA ALA A 373 -15.76 16.63 -9.06
C ALA A 373 -15.28 17.88 -9.80
N LYS A 374 -15.52 17.96 -11.11
CA LYS A 374 -15.22 19.13 -11.95
C LYS A 374 -16.02 20.36 -11.50
N ILE A 375 -17.32 20.22 -11.22
CA ILE A 375 -18.16 21.31 -10.70
C ILE A 375 -17.64 21.82 -9.36
N ILE A 376 -17.21 20.94 -8.46
CA ILE A 376 -16.62 21.33 -7.17
C ILE A 376 -15.29 22.09 -7.40
N TYR A 377 -14.43 21.59 -8.30
CA TYR A 377 -13.15 22.21 -8.64
C TYR A 377 -13.33 23.60 -9.26
N ASP A 378 -14.18 23.74 -10.28
CA ASP A 378 -14.44 25.03 -10.95
C ASP A 378 -15.02 26.07 -9.97
N ARG A 379 -15.87 25.66 -9.02
CA ARG A 379 -16.39 26.55 -7.96
C ARG A 379 -15.34 26.97 -6.92
N LEU A 380 -14.29 26.18 -6.73
CA LEU A 380 -13.20 26.53 -5.84
C LEU A 380 -12.25 27.57 -6.47
N ASN A 381 -12.26 27.70 -7.80
CA ASN A 381 -11.46 28.67 -8.56
C ASN A 381 -9.95 28.66 -8.20
N ILE A 382 -9.40 27.47 -7.96
CA ILE A 382 -7.99 27.27 -7.63
C ILE A 382 -7.17 27.21 -8.93
N PRO A 383 -6.03 27.91 -9.05
CA PRO A 383 -5.13 27.77 -10.20
C PRO A 383 -4.55 26.34 -10.29
N PHE A 384 -4.63 25.72 -11.47
CA PHE A 384 -4.14 24.34 -11.68
C PHE A 384 -2.63 24.20 -11.43
N SER A 385 -1.84 25.26 -11.63
CA SER A 385 -0.40 25.33 -11.37
C SER A 385 -0.05 25.23 -9.88
N GLU A 386 -0.99 25.58 -9.00
CA GLU A 386 -0.83 25.53 -7.54
C GLU A 386 -1.24 24.20 -6.93
N LEU A 387 -1.87 23.31 -7.70
CA LEU A 387 -2.19 21.96 -7.23
C LEU A 387 -0.92 21.16 -6.97
N ARG A 388 -0.95 20.41 -5.87
CA ARG A 388 0.12 19.52 -5.37
C ARG A 388 -0.41 18.16 -4.93
N GLY A 389 -1.72 18.01 -4.84
CA GLY A 389 -2.39 16.75 -4.53
C GLY A 389 -3.88 16.81 -4.87
N VAL A 390 -4.44 15.71 -5.33
CA VAL A 390 -5.85 15.59 -5.74
C VAL A 390 -6.40 14.25 -5.28
N GLY A 391 -7.55 14.25 -4.62
CA GLY A 391 -8.22 13.04 -4.14
C GLY A 391 -9.73 13.11 -4.29
N ILE A 392 -10.33 11.99 -4.71
CA ILE A 392 -11.78 11.81 -4.78
C ILE A 392 -12.16 10.73 -3.77
N GLN A 393 -13.11 11.04 -2.88
CA GLN A 393 -13.63 10.12 -1.88
C GLN A 393 -15.15 10.00 -2.01
N LEU A 394 -15.63 8.77 -2.08
CA LEU A 394 -17.05 8.41 -2.07
C LEU A 394 -17.43 7.86 -0.68
N THR A 395 -18.53 8.36 -0.14
CA THR A 395 -19.10 7.95 1.16
C THR A 395 -20.63 7.78 1.06
N LYS A 396 -21.27 7.38 2.16
CA LYS A 396 -22.67 6.89 2.19
C LYS A 396 -22.79 5.70 1.22
N LEU A 397 -22.06 4.63 1.53
CA LEU A 397 -22.03 3.42 0.70
C LEU A 397 -23.29 2.58 0.91
N GLU A 398 -23.83 2.03 -0.18
CA GLU A 398 -25.03 1.18 -0.17
C GLU A 398 -24.77 -0.09 -0.98
N LYS A 399 -25.16 -1.25 -0.45
CA LYS A 399 -25.00 -2.54 -1.15
C LYS A 399 -25.80 -2.54 -2.46
N ILE A 400 -25.21 -3.07 -3.54
CA ILE A 400 -25.95 -3.32 -4.78
C ILE A 400 -26.96 -4.44 -4.51
N MET A 401 -28.20 -4.06 -4.15
CA MET A 401 -29.29 -5.04 -4.11
C MET A 401 -29.54 -5.58 -5.52
N PRO A 402 -29.68 -6.91 -5.68
CA PRO A 402 -30.09 -7.49 -6.95
C PRO A 402 -31.50 -6.97 -7.27
N THR A 403 -31.67 -6.39 -8.46
CA THR A 403 -33.00 -6.00 -8.95
C THR A 403 -33.85 -7.26 -9.04
N ASN A 404 -34.82 -7.39 -8.13
CA ASN A 404 -35.74 -8.51 -8.11
C ASN A 404 -36.48 -8.53 -9.45
N LYS A 405 -36.20 -9.53 -10.31
CA LYS A 405 -36.68 -9.58 -11.71
C LYS A 405 -38.21 -9.48 -11.76
N ALA A 406 -38.92 -10.01 -10.76
CA ALA A 406 -40.35 -9.85 -10.60
C ALA A 406 -40.80 -8.37 -10.57
N MET A 407 -40.12 -7.52 -9.78
CA MET A 407 -40.47 -6.11 -9.62
C MET A 407 -40.12 -5.28 -10.87
N ALA A 408 -39.01 -5.61 -11.53
CA ALA A 408 -38.63 -4.99 -12.81
C ALA A 408 -39.59 -5.38 -13.94
N ASN A 409 -40.13 -6.60 -13.94
CA ASN A 409 -41.13 -7.05 -14.90
C ASN A 409 -42.52 -6.45 -14.59
N PHE A 410 -42.88 -6.32 -13.32
CA PHE A 410 -44.13 -5.66 -12.88
C PHE A 410 -44.18 -4.19 -13.30
N LEU A 411 -43.07 -3.45 -13.12
CA LEU A 411 -42.92 -2.06 -13.60
C LEU A 411 -42.95 -1.93 -15.13
N LYS A 412 -42.53 -2.97 -15.87
CA LYS A 412 -42.69 -3.00 -17.35
C LYS A 412 -44.14 -3.29 -17.76
N GLN A 413 -44.82 -4.19 -17.06
CA GLN A 413 -46.23 -4.53 -17.34
C GLN A 413 -47.16 -3.34 -17.12
N THR A 414 -46.96 -2.54 -16.06
CA THR A 414 -47.77 -1.33 -15.80
C THR A 414 -47.58 -0.22 -16.83
N THR A 415 -46.46 -0.18 -17.57
CA THR A 415 -46.24 0.79 -18.67
C THR A 415 -46.85 0.37 -20.01
N VAL A 416 -47.26 -0.89 -20.19
CA VAL A 416 -47.80 -1.39 -21.47
C VAL A 416 -49.34 -1.35 -21.50
N ALA A 417 -50.00 -1.33 -20.34
CA ALA A 417 -51.46 -1.31 -20.21
C ALA A 417 -52.11 0.07 -20.48
N LYS A 418 -51.72 0.77 -21.56
CA LYS A 418 -52.43 1.97 -22.07
C LYS A 418 -52.30 2.21 -23.59
N LYS A 419 -52.36 1.12 -24.37
CA LYS A 419 -52.75 1.01 -25.79
C LYS A 419 -53.27 -0.43 -25.95
N SER A 420 -54.37 -0.76 -26.61
CA SER A 420 -55.35 0.05 -27.37
C SER A 420 -56.54 -0.85 -27.73
N THR A 421 -57.76 -0.30 -27.77
CA THR A 421 -58.84 -0.83 -28.64
C THR A 421 -59.61 0.34 -29.22
N SER A 422 -59.64 0.39 -30.55
CA SER A 422 -60.42 1.33 -31.35
C SER A 422 -61.88 0.91 -31.43
N ASP A 423 -62.78 1.88 -31.64
CA ASP A 423 -63.79 1.71 -32.70
C ASP A 423 -64.17 3.07 -33.32
N SER A 424 -64.78 3.00 -34.51
CA SER A 424 -65.12 4.11 -35.43
C SER A 424 -66.00 5.21 -34.79
N ASP A 425 -65.89 6.49 -35.16
CA ASP A 425 -66.36 6.96 -36.48
C ASP A 425 -65.87 8.37 -36.90
N LYS A 426 -65.90 8.56 -38.23
CA LYS A 426 -66.02 9.77 -39.09
C LYS A 426 -65.90 11.22 -38.58
N ILE A 427 -65.24 12.02 -39.43
CA ILE A 427 -65.33 13.49 -39.63
C ILE A 427 -64.75 14.32 -38.45
N GLY A 428 -63.89 15.32 -38.64
CA GLY A 428 -63.26 15.85 -39.85
C GLY A 428 -63.01 17.36 -39.72
N VAL A 429 -61.92 17.86 -40.31
CA VAL A 429 -61.65 19.27 -40.66
C VAL A 429 -61.28 20.21 -39.49
N ASP A 430 -60.04 20.71 -39.54
CA ASP A 430 -59.54 22.04 -39.11
C ASP A 430 -59.62 22.47 -37.62
N GLU A 431 -58.83 23.42 -37.10
CA GLU A 431 -57.46 23.92 -37.37
C GLU A 431 -57.08 24.82 -36.13
N TYR A 432 -55.89 25.44 -36.12
CA TYR A 432 -55.47 26.56 -35.23
C TYR A 432 -55.21 26.35 -33.72
N GLN A 433 -53.91 26.35 -33.43
CA GLN A 433 -53.17 27.22 -32.49
C GLN A 433 -53.91 28.09 -31.43
N GLY A 434 -53.32 28.16 -30.23
CA GLY A 434 -53.52 29.24 -29.25
C GLY A 434 -53.54 28.71 -27.80
N SER A 435 -52.43 28.57 -27.06
CA SER A 435 -51.55 29.61 -26.47
C SER A 435 -52.13 30.39 -25.26
N SER A 436 -51.92 29.82 -24.07
CA SER A 436 -51.62 30.51 -22.79
C SER A 436 -52.74 31.18 -21.98
N SER A 437 -52.44 31.29 -20.68
CA SER A 437 -53.05 32.21 -19.70
C SER A 437 -54.45 31.83 -19.23
N LYS A 438 -54.87 31.96 -17.97
CA LYS A 438 -54.28 32.13 -16.62
C LYS A 438 -55.51 32.39 -15.70
N ASP A 439 -55.28 32.50 -14.39
CA ASP A 439 -56.20 33.13 -13.41
C ASP A 439 -57.52 32.34 -13.13
N THR A 440 -57.63 31.58 -12.03
CA THR A 440 -57.79 31.92 -10.58
C THR A 440 -59.23 32.19 -10.13
N GLU A 441 -59.61 31.55 -9.02
CA GLU A 441 -60.76 31.88 -8.15
C GLU A 441 -62.19 31.61 -8.71
N ASN A 442 -63.23 31.25 -7.93
CA ASN A 442 -63.35 30.93 -6.50
C ASN A 442 -64.61 30.05 -6.23
N LEU A 443 -64.95 29.82 -4.95
CA LEU A 443 -66.24 29.35 -4.38
C LEU A 443 -66.49 27.84 -4.16
N GLU A 444 -66.13 27.41 -2.95
CA GLU A 444 -66.99 26.75 -1.94
C GLU A 444 -68.20 25.87 -2.34
N LYS A 445 -68.28 24.65 -1.77
CA LYS A 445 -69.15 24.39 -0.59
C LYS A 445 -69.04 22.99 0.02
N ASN A 446 -69.29 22.94 1.34
CA ASN A 446 -69.77 21.82 2.18
C ASN A 446 -68.83 20.60 2.39
N LYS A 447 -68.63 20.03 3.58
CA LYS A 447 -69.12 20.22 4.96
C LYS A 447 -68.46 19.13 5.83
N ASN A 448 -68.51 19.29 7.16
CA ASN A 448 -68.37 18.27 8.20
C ASN A 448 -66.95 17.67 8.40
N SER A 449 -66.17 18.10 9.40
CA SER A 449 -66.29 17.89 10.87
C SER A 449 -65.58 16.60 11.33
N THR A 450 -64.73 16.57 12.36
CA THR A 450 -64.28 17.62 13.31
C THR A 450 -63.09 17.05 14.12
N LEU A 451 -62.02 17.86 14.32
CA LEU A 451 -61.38 18.20 15.62
C LEU A 451 -60.74 17.06 16.50
N ILE A 452 -59.63 17.24 17.25
CA ILE A 452 -58.76 18.38 17.61
C ILE A 452 -57.27 17.99 17.47
N ASP A 453 -56.43 19.02 17.35
CA ASP A 453 -54.98 19.01 17.17
C ASP A 453 -54.18 19.36 18.45
N ASN A 454 -52.93 18.88 18.52
CA ASN A 454 -51.74 19.47 19.15
C ASN A 454 -51.56 19.74 20.67
N THR A 455 -50.25 19.83 20.98
CA THR A 455 -49.53 20.55 22.07
C THR A 455 -49.39 19.96 23.49
N MET A 456 -48.17 20.14 24.02
CA MET A 456 -47.72 19.86 25.40
C MET A 456 -48.30 20.86 26.41
N PRO A 457 -48.29 20.54 27.72
CA PRO A 457 -47.44 21.31 28.63
C PRO A 457 -46.81 20.49 29.80
N ASP A 458 -46.23 21.21 30.76
CA ASP A 458 -45.32 20.80 31.84
C ASP A 458 -46.02 20.49 33.21
N ASP A 459 -45.22 20.10 34.19
CA ASP A 459 -45.39 20.21 35.66
C ASP A 459 -46.30 19.24 36.51
N SER A 460 -45.61 18.32 37.21
CA SER A 460 -45.73 17.99 38.65
C SER A 460 -46.97 17.28 39.27
N LYS A 461 -46.76 16.06 39.83
CA LYS A 461 -46.83 15.72 41.29
C LYS A 461 -47.01 14.20 41.62
N ILE A 462 -46.12 13.68 42.48
CA ILE A 462 -46.32 12.85 43.72
C ILE A 462 -47.30 11.63 43.63
N ILE A 463 -46.89 10.38 43.94
CA ILE A 463 -46.91 9.73 45.30
C ILE A 463 -45.87 8.58 45.43
N ASP A 464 -45.44 8.33 46.68
CA ASP A 464 -44.45 7.37 47.22
C ASP A 464 -44.54 5.87 46.82
N VAL A 465 -43.39 5.17 46.91
CA VAL A 465 -43.15 4.02 47.83
C VAL A 465 -41.65 4.00 48.28
N LYS A 466 -41.38 3.65 49.54
CA LYS A 466 -40.05 3.54 50.20
C LYS A 466 -39.36 2.20 49.82
N SER A 467 -38.03 2.03 49.74
CA SER A 467 -37.06 1.96 50.86
C SER A 467 -35.75 1.31 50.28
N ASP A 468 -34.55 1.28 50.88
CA ASP A 468 -33.94 2.07 51.98
C ASP A 468 -32.38 1.98 51.94
N LYS A 469 -31.70 2.47 52.99
CA LYS A 469 -30.25 2.24 53.27
C LYS A 469 -30.01 2.04 54.78
N PRO A 470 -28.95 1.31 55.18
CA PRO A 470 -28.28 1.56 56.45
C PRO A 470 -27.10 2.55 56.29
N SER A 471 -26.82 3.28 57.37
CA SER A 471 -25.92 4.43 57.39
C SER A 471 -24.59 4.16 58.10
N SER A 472 -23.70 5.15 58.00
CA SER A 472 -22.36 5.17 58.58
C SER A 472 -22.33 5.35 60.10
N LYS A 473 -21.19 5.03 60.73
CA LYS A 473 -20.77 5.61 62.02
C LYS A 473 -19.42 6.32 61.87
N LYS A 474 -19.33 7.52 62.42
CA LYS A 474 -18.08 8.27 62.64
C LYS A 474 -17.54 7.95 64.03
N ILE A 475 -16.21 7.93 64.19
CA ILE A 475 -15.52 8.34 65.42
C ILE A 475 -14.41 9.31 65.01
N ASN A 476 -14.09 10.26 65.88
CA ASN A 476 -13.25 11.43 65.64
C ASN A 476 -12.32 11.61 66.85
N THR A 477 -11.01 11.87 66.68
CA THR A 477 -10.16 12.76 67.54
C THR A 477 -8.66 12.72 67.18
N ASN A 478 -8.19 13.81 66.58
CA ASN A 478 -7.11 14.73 67.03
C ASN A 478 -5.69 14.29 67.54
N PHE A 479 -4.71 15.09 67.07
CA PHE A 479 -3.39 15.48 67.63
C PHE A 479 -2.25 14.45 67.79
N SER A 480 -1.17 14.57 66.98
CA SER A 480 0.14 15.15 67.42
C SER A 480 1.30 15.04 66.39
N LYS A 481 2.15 16.07 66.36
CA LYS A 481 3.56 16.16 65.87
C LYS A 481 4.34 16.92 66.98
N PRO A 482 5.69 17.04 67.03
CA PRO A 482 6.74 16.70 66.03
C PRO A 482 7.99 15.98 66.66
N VAL A 483 9.16 16.08 65.99
CA VAL A 483 10.60 15.83 66.37
C VAL A 483 11.24 14.86 65.36
N LYS A 484 12.09 15.24 64.38
CA LYS A 484 13.40 15.95 64.32
C LYS A 484 14.63 15.01 64.30
N SER A 485 15.21 14.82 63.09
CA SER A 485 16.67 14.82 62.77
C SER A 485 17.58 13.68 63.35
N PRO A 486 18.79 13.39 62.80
CA PRO A 486 19.60 14.25 61.91
C PRO A 486 20.27 13.61 60.67
N ILE A 487 20.79 14.52 59.84
CA ILE A 487 21.68 14.32 58.68
C ILE A 487 23.10 13.97 59.14
N LYS A 488 23.83 13.16 58.38
CA LYS A 488 25.30 13.28 58.25
C LYS A 488 25.78 13.01 56.82
N THR A 489 26.43 14.00 56.25
CA THR A 489 27.29 13.95 55.05
C THR A 489 28.74 13.73 55.45
N VAL A 490 29.49 12.88 54.73
CA VAL A 490 30.97 12.97 54.63
C VAL A 490 31.42 12.51 53.23
N SER A 491 32.41 13.19 52.66
CA SER A 491 33.03 12.95 51.36
C SER A 491 34.39 12.26 51.49
N ALA A 492 34.88 11.55 50.45
CA ALA A 492 36.33 11.37 50.23
C ALA A 492 36.75 10.80 48.85
N LYS A 493 37.52 11.61 48.12
CA LYS A 493 38.83 11.31 47.50
C LYS A 493 39.01 10.24 46.41
N SER A 494 39.65 10.73 45.35
CA SER A 494 40.39 10.05 44.29
C SER A 494 41.53 9.12 44.75
N ARG A 495 41.71 8.04 43.99
CA ARG A 495 42.92 7.22 43.70
C ARG A 495 42.40 6.01 42.88
N GLY A 496 43.12 5.35 41.96
CA GLY A 496 44.47 5.55 41.44
C GLY A 496 44.75 4.44 40.40
N ARG A 497 45.53 4.75 39.37
CA ARG A 497 45.90 3.85 38.25
C ARG A 497 46.88 2.75 38.68
N PRO A 498 46.87 1.57 38.02
CA PRO A 498 48.08 0.77 37.83
C PRO A 498 48.63 0.84 36.39
N LYS A 499 49.89 1.27 36.25
CA LYS A 499 50.90 0.77 35.30
C LYS A 499 51.96 0.08 36.20
N GLY A 500 52.68 -0.96 35.84
CA GLY A 500 52.81 -1.71 34.59
C GLY A 500 54.26 -2.22 34.45
N SER A 501 54.48 -3.37 33.80
CA SER A 501 55.78 -3.88 33.29
C SER A 501 55.47 -5.07 32.36
N THR A 502 56.27 -5.46 31.37
CA THR A 502 57.71 -5.25 31.09
C THR A 502 58.01 -4.84 29.62
N SER A 503 59.27 -4.50 29.37
CA SER A 503 59.95 -4.21 28.08
C SER A 503 59.76 -5.29 26.99
N SER A 504 59.94 -5.04 25.69
CA SER A 504 61.10 -4.35 25.08
C SER A 504 60.85 -3.82 23.65
N ARG A 505 61.78 -2.98 23.12
CA ARG A 505 61.72 -2.39 21.77
C ARG A 505 63.13 -2.12 21.20
N SER A 506 63.51 -2.84 20.14
CA SER A 506 64.61 -2.52 19.21
C SER A 506 64.38 -3.31 17.92
N ARG A 507 63.94 -2.70 16.80
CA ARG A 507 64.80 -2.07 15.76
C ARG A 507 66.05 -2.88 15.41
N ILE A 508 66.08 -3.43 14.19
CA ILE A 508 67.14 -3.32 13.16
C ILE A 508 66.70 -4.13 11.92
N SER A 509 66.86 -3.56 10.73
CA SER A 509 66.79 -4.22 9.40
C SER A 509 68.24 -4.30 8.83
N PRO A 510 68.56 -4.88 7.64
CA PRO A 510 67.73 -5.52 6.60
C PRO A 510 68.36 -6.79 5.93
N ASN A 511 67.77 -7.20 4.80
CA ASN A 511 68.35 -7.89 3.62
C ASN A 511 68.57 -9.43 3.56
N GLY A 512 68.26 -9.96 2.35
CA GLY A 512 68.76 -11.21 1.75
C GLY A 512 67.79 -12.41 1.79
N ASN A 513 67.68 -13.26 0.75
CA ASN A 513 68.11 -13.14 -0.64
C ASN A 513 67.47 -14.23 -1.54
N THR A 514 67.66 -14.11 -2.87
CA THR A 514 67.42 -15.06 -4.01
C THR A 514 66.12 -14.89 -4.80
N SER A 515 66.09 -15.03 -6.14
CA SER A 515 66.91 -15.91 -6.99
C SER A 515 67.27 -15.35 -8.39
N ILE A 516 68.21 -16.03 -9.06
CA ILE A 516 68.80 -15.72 -10.39
C ILE A 516 68.47 -16.86 -11.37
N LYS A 517 68.10 -16.55 -12.64
CA LYS A 517 68.60 -17.25 -13.85
C LYS A 517 68.16 -16.60 -15.18
N HIS A 518 68.71 -17.11 -16.29
CA HIS A 518 69.07 -16.38 -17.51
C HIS A 518 68.43 -16.96 -18.80
N PHE A 519 68.10 -16.06 -19.74
CA PHE A 519 68.25 -16.15 -21.22
C PHE A 519 67.51 -17.18 -22.13
N LEU A 520 67.07 -16.64 -23.29
CA LEU A 520 66.56 -17.27 -24.55
C LEU A 520 65.17 -17.93 -24.46
N GLN A 521 64.27 -17.85 -25.46
CA GLN A 521 64.38 -17.41 -26.86
C GLN A 521 63.07 -16.76 -27.39
N LYS A 522 63.06 -16.23 -28.62
CA LYS A 522 61.96 -15.46 -29.26
C LYS A 522 60.67 -16.26 -29.50
N GLY A 523 59.53 -15.56 -29.48
CA GLY A 523 58.26 -16.00 -30.09
C GLY A 523 57.17 -14.92 -29.98
N ASP A 524 56.69 -14.39 -31.11
CA ASP A 524 55.65 -13.35 -31.14
C ASP A 524 54.28 -13.84 -30.66
N LYS A 525 53.53 -12.98 -29.95
CA LYS A 525 52.08 -12.74 -30.15
C LYS A 525 51.51 -11.66 -29.22
N SER A 526 51.33 -10.47 -29.77
CA SER A 526 50.52 -9.40 -29.18
C SER A 526 49.04 -9.57 -29.55
N SER A 527 48.24 -10.27 -28.72
CA SER A 527 46.76 -10.22 -28.74
C SER A 527 46.11 -11.08 -27.65
N SER A 528 46.02 -10.58 -26.41
CA SER A 528 45.10 -11.18 -25.41
C SER A 528 44.61 -10.19 -24.34
N SER A 529 45.47 -9.27 -23.89
CA SER A 529 45.19 -8.37 -22.76
C SER A 529 43.95 -7.47 -22.92
N GLN A 530 43.62 -7.03 -24.14
CA GLN A 530 42.45 -6.16 -24.39
C GLN A 530 41.10 -6.90 -24.44
N VAL A 531 41.10 -8.24 -24.53
CA VAL A 531 39.86 -9.03 -24.68
C VAL A 531 39.25 -9.40 -23.33
N GLU A 532 40.05 -9.46 -22.25
CA GLU A 532 39.55 -9.77 -20.91
C GLU A 532 38.94 -8.57 -20.19
N GLU A 533 39.45 -7.35 -20.39
CA GLU A 533 38.84 -6.13 -19.84
C GLU A 533 37.50 -5.81 -20.53
N THR A 534 37.46 -5.87 -21.87
CA THR A 534 36.25 -5.56 -22.65
C THR A 534 35.10 -6.56 -22.46
N ASN A 535 35.39 -7.80 -22.06
CA ASN A 535 34.34 -8.76 -21.69
C ASN A 535 33.80 -8.53 -20.27
N LYS A 536 34.63 -8.10 -19.32
CA LYS A 536 34.18 -7.76 -17.95
C LYS A 536 33.29 -6.52 -17.93
N GLU A 537 33.58 -5.50 -18.73
CA GLU A 537 32.70 -4.33 -18.87
C GLU A 537 31.33 -4.73 -19.43
N ARG A 538 31.28 -5.54 -20.49
CA ARG A 538 30.01 -6.00 -21.09
C ARG A 538 29.17 -6.87 -20.15
N GLU A 539 29.80 -7.71 -19.34
CA GLU A 539 29.09 -8.54 -18.35
C GLU A 539 28.54 -7.71 -17.18
N LEU A 540 29.19 -6.58 -16.85
CA LEU A 540 28.70 -5.61 -15.89
C LEU A 540 27.56 -4.76 -16.48
N GLU A 541 27.69 -4.27 -17.74
CA GLU A 541 26.66 -3.53 -18.47
C GLU A 541 25.36 -4.36 -18.60
N ALA A 542 25.46 -5.66 -18.94
CA ALA A 542 24.30 -6.56 -19.04
C ALA A 542 23.53 -6.69 -17.71
N LYS A 543 24.25 -6.80 -16.58
CA LYS A 543 23.67 -6.90 -15.23
C LYS A 543 23.09 -5.57 -14.72
N LEU A 544 23.47 -4.43 -15.29
CA LEU A 544 22.76 -3.16 -15.04
C LEU A 544 21.45 -3.07 -15.83
N LEU A 545 21.42 -3.60 -17.06
CA LEU A 545 20.25 -3.58 -17.93
C LEU A 545 19.11 -4.49 -17.44
N GLU A 546 19.42 -5.65 -16.85
CA GLU A 546 18.41 -6.53 -16.21
C GLU A 546 17.70 -5.88 -15.00
N GLN A 547 18.22 -4.79 -14.44
CA GLN A 547 17.62 -4.06 -13.32
C GLN A 547 16.65 -2.95 -13.76
N ILE A 548 16.43 -2.77 -15.07
CA ILE A 548 15.56 -1.72 -15.60
C ILE A 548 14.34 -2.37 -16.26
N ASP A 549 13.16 -2.12 -15.69
CA ASP A 549 11.90 -2.44 -16.36
C ASP A 549 11.76 -1.57 -17.61
N MET A 550 12.01 -2.18 -18.78
CA MET A 550 12.01 -1.51 -20.06
C MET A 550 10.62 -1.03 -20.49
N THR A 551 9.56 -1.66 -19.97
CA THR A 551 8.16 -1.24 -20.19
C THR A 551 7.87 0.05 -19.43
N VAL A 552 8.19 0.11 -18.14
CA VAL A 552 8.05 1.32 -17.32
C VAL A 552 8.92 2.46 -17.89
N LEU A 553 10.15 2.17 -18.30
CA LEU A 553 11.06 3.16 -18.88
C LEU A 553 10.51 3.84 -20.15
N ASN A 554 9.75 3.10 -20.98
CA ASN A 554 9.18 3.62 -22.23
C ASN A 554 7.89 4.42 -22.03
N GLU A 555 7.16 4.21 -20.93
CA GLU A 555 5.95 5.00 -20.55
C GLU A 555 6.31 6.32 -19.84
N LEU A 556 7.57 6.54 -19.47
CA LEU A 556 8.03 7.79 -18.88
C LEU A 556 8.10 8.93 -19.93
N PRO A 557 7.73 10.18 -19.56
CA PRO A 557 8.03 11.37 -20.36
C PRO A 557 9.49 11.42 -20.78
N GLU A 558 9.78 11.91 -21.99
CA GLU A 558 11.11 11.85 -22.60
C GLU A 558 12.22 12.43 -21.71
N GLU A 559 11.95 13.54 -21.02
CA GLU A 559 12.85 14.17 -20.05
C GLU A 559 13.27 13.19 -18.93
N ILE A 560 12.30 12.51 -18.32
CA ILE A 560 12.53 11.54 -17.23
C ILE A 560 13.15 10.24 -17.76
N ARG A 561 12.75 9.78 -18.95
CA ARG A 561 13.33 8.60 -19.61
C ARG A 561 14.82 8.82 -19.90
N LEU A 562 15.20 10.01 -20.36
CA LEU A 562 16.60 10.36 -20.61
C LEU A 562 17.42 10.45 -19.32
N GLU A 563 16.84 11.04 -18.26
CA GLU A 563 17.45 11.09 -16.93
C GLU A 563 17.73 9.69 -16.36
N VAL A 564 16.75 8.78 -16.42
CA VAL A 564 16.92 7.38 -15.97
C VAL A 564 17.95 6.64 -16.83
N LEU A 565 17.95 6.80 -18.16
CA LEU A 565 18.98 6.19 -19.01
C LEU A 565 20.38 6.69 -18.69
N GLN A 566 20.52 7.98 -18.40
CA GLN A 566 21.79 8.60 -18.00
C GLN A 566 22.27 8.13 -16.61
N GLU A 567 21.36 7.88 -15.66
CA GLU A 567 21.70 7.34 -14.33
C GLU A 567 22.37 5.96 -14.39
N TYR A 568 22.02 5.16 -15.40
CA TYR A 568 22.62 3.84 -15.66
C TYR A 568 23.79 3.89 -16.66
N GLY A 569 24.27 5.10 -17.04
CA GLY A 569 25.39 5.28 -17.96
C GLY A 569 25.07 5.04 -19.44
N ILE A 570 23.79 4.94 -19.80
CA ILE A 570 23.32 4.58 -21.15
C ILE A 570 23.01 5.85 -21.95
N THR A 571 23.93 6.26 -22.82
CA THR A 571 23.67 7.39 -23.75
C THR A 571 22.47 7.10 -24.67
N SER A 572 21.72 8.15 -25.06
CA SER A 572 20.56 8.03 -25.95
C SER A 572 20.88 7.31 -27.28
N THR A 573 22.09 7.55 -27.83
CA THR A 573 22.58 6.84 -29.02
C THR A 573 22.80 5.35 -28.75
N LYS A 574 23.44 4.97 -27.62
CA LYS A 574 23.56 3.56 -27.19
C LYS A 574 22.19 2.91 -26.95
N PHE A 575 21.22 3.61 -26.33
CA PHE A 575 19.86 3.10 -26.11
C PHE A 575 19.18 2.73 -27.44
N ASN A 576 19.23 3.62 -28.43
CA ASN A 576 18.69 3.35 -29.77
C ASN A 576 19.45 2.23 -30.49
N THR A 577 20.77 2.09 -30.27
CA THR A 577 21.55 0.94 -30.78
C THR A 577 21.16 -0.38 -30.10
N ILE A 578 20.92 -0.40 -28.78
CA ILE A 578 20.48 -1.59 -28.03
C ILE A 578 19.08 -2.00 -28.50
N LYS A 579 18.14 -1.04 -28.61
CA LYS A 579 16.78 -1.24 -29.15
C LYS A 579 16.78 -1.90 -30.52
N ASN A 580 17.80 -1.64 -31.35
CA ASN A 580 17.96 -2.25 -32.66
C ASN A 580 18.77 -3.58 -32.63
N ASN A 581 19.78 -3.71 -31.77
CA ASN A 581 20.63 -4.91 -31.71
C ASN A 581 19.96 -6.12 -31.03
N THR A 582 19.06 -5.90 -30.07
CA THR A 582 18.26 -6.99 -29.47
C THR A 582 17.41 -7.73 -30.52
N VAL A 583 17.07 -7.06 -31.63
CA VAL A 583 16.35 -7.66 -32.77
C VAL A 583 17.27 -8.52 -33.66
N VAL A 584 18.59 -8.32 -33.61
CA VAL A 584 19.57 -8.99 -34.49
C VAL A 584 20.21 -10.20 -33.81
N THR A 585 20.58 -10.11 -32.53
CA THR A 585 21.36 -11.15 -31.83
C THR A 585 20.61 -12.49 -31.69
N VAL A 586 19.27 -12.48 -31.71
CA VAL A 586 18.42 -13.69 -31.62
C VAL A 586 18.55 -14.59 -32.87
N LYS A 587 19.08 -14.09 -34.00
CA LYS A 587 19.18 -14.85 -35.26
C LYS A 587 20.41 -15.75 -35.42
N MET A 588 21.39 -15.71 -34.51
CA MET A 588 22.67 -16.44 -34.70
C MET A 588 23.15 -17.16 -33.43
N LYS A 589 22.55 -18.31 -33.09
CA LYS A 589 23.18 -19.43 -32.34
C LYS A 589 22.23 -20.63 -32.17
N THR A 590 22.21 -21.56 -33.13
CA THR A 590 21.69 -22.94 -32.93
C THR A 590 22.23 -23.89 -34.00
N SER A 591 23.35 -24.56 -33.70
CA SER A 591 23.78 -25.76 -34.42
C SER A 591 24.82 -26.53 -33.59
N GLU A 592 24.41 -27.62 -32.93
CA GLU A 592 25.01 -28.97 -32.99
C GLU A 592 24.32 -29.95 -32.01
N LYS A 593 24.72 -31.23 -32.03
CA LYS A 593 23.84 -32.40 -31.83
C LYS A 593 24.04 -33.16 -30.50
N ASN A 594 22.97 -33.86 -30.08
CA ASN A 594 22.92 -35.20 -29.42
C ASN A 594 23.64 -35.39 -28.05
N SER A 595 23.28 -36.33 -27.17
CA SER A 595 22.09 -37.21 -26.97
C SER A 595 22.28 -38.01 -25.67
N GLU A 596 21.24 -38.31 -24.88
CA GLU A 596 21.03 -39.62 -24.21
C GLU A 596 19.70 -39.69 -23.41
N GLU A 597 19.24 -40.92 -23.14
CA GLU A 597 17.86 -41.25 -22.70
C GLU A 597 17.75 -41.64 -21.22
N LYS A 598 16.55 -41.44 -20.60
CA LYS A 598 15.64 -42.55 -20.18
C LYS A 598 14.36 -42.09 -19.44
N ARG A 599 13.20 -42.40 -20.05
CA ARG A 599 11.97 -43.07 -19.53
C ARG A 599 11.45 -42.65 -18.11
N THR A 600 10.16 -42.36 -17.87
CA THR A 600 8.92 -43.04 -18.35
C THR A 600 7.65 -42.15 -18.29
N ALA A 601 6.58 -42.64 -18.94
CA ALA A 601 5.16 -42.26 -18.83
C ALA A 601 4.66 -41.14 -19.76
N SER A 602 3.47 -41.36 -20.34
CA SER A 602 3.02 -40.75 -21.59
C SER A 602 2.14 -39.51 -21.43
N SER A 603 2.59 -38.39 -21.98
CA SER A 603 1.72 -37.32 -22.48
C SER A 603 2.06 -37.05 -23.94
N GLY A 604 1.03 -36.86 -24.78
CA GLY A 604 1.23 -36.50 -26.18
C GLY A 604 1.94 -35.14 -26.25
N HIS A 605 3.16 -35.12 -26.80
CA HIS A 605 3.84 -33.86 -27.04
C HIS A 605 3.12 -33.10 -28.13
N SER A 606 2.43 -32.01 -27.76
CA SER A 606 1.86 -31.06 -28.70
C SER A 606 2.92 -30.62 -29.71
N PRO A 607 2.60 -30.48 -31.01
CA PRO A 607 3.56 -30.07 -32.05
C PRO A 607 4.12 -28.65 -31.82
N PHE A 608 3.52 -27.89 -30.90
CA PHE A 608 4.01 -26.58 -30.46
C PHE A 608 5.04 -26.66 -29.30
N THR A 609 5.36 -27.85 -28.79
CA THR A 609 6.44 -28.01 -27.80
C THR A 609 7.79 -27.66 -28.41
N ASN A 610 8.58 -26.85 -27.69
CA ASN A 610 9.87 -26.30 -28.11
C ASN A 610 9.84 -25.33 -29.32
N LEU A 611 8.67 -24.90 -29.81
CA LEU A 611 8.59 -23.81 -30.78
C LEU A 611 8.73 -22.44 -30.10
N THR A 612 9.48 -21.54 -30.73
CA THR A 612 9.47 -20.12 -30.39
C THR A 612 8.17 -19.46 -30.85
N TRP A 613 7.77 -18.38 -30.19
CA TRP A 613 6.53 -17.68 -30.51
C TRP A 613 6.43 -17.19 -31.97
N GLU A 614 7.56 -16.83 -32.61
CA GLU A 614 7.58 -16.48 -34.04
C GLU A 614 7.39 -17.69 -34.96
N GLN A 615 7.86 -18.88 -34.57
CA GLN A 615 7.57 -20.12 -35.29
C GLN A 615 6.09 -20.51 -35.15
N THR A 616 5.50 -20.36 -33.96
CA THR A 616 4.06 -20.58 -33.73
C THR A 616 3.21 -19.63 -34.58
N LYS A 617 3.56 -18.33 -34.65
CA LYS A 617 2.91 -17.37 -35.57
C LYS A 617 3.03 -17.79 -37.04
N ALA A 618 4.19 -18.26 -37.47
CA ALA A 618 4.40 -18.70 -38.86
C ALA A 618 3.54 -19.93 -39.19
N GLY A 619 3.45 -20.91 -38.28
CA GLY A 619 2.57 -22.06 -38.38
C GLY A 619 1.09 -21.66 -38.50
N ILE A 620 0.60 -20.78 -37.62
CA ILE A 620 -0.79 -20.28 -37.67
C ILE A 620 -1.09 -19.56 -39.00
N LYS A 621 -0.15 -18.76 -39.54
CA LYS A 621 -0.30 -18.11 -40.85
C LYS A 621 -0.30 -19.10 -42.02
N ALA A 622 0.38 -20.24 -41.89
CA ALA A 622 0.34 -21.30 -42.90
C ALA A 622 -0.99 -22.04 -42.83
N TRP A 623 -1.43 -22.42 -41.63
CA TRP A 623 -2.69 -23.12 -41.37
C TRP A 623 -3.92 -22.38 -41.91
N VAL A 624 -4.04 -21.08 -41.59
CA VAL A 624 -5.11 -20.18 -42.09
C VAL A 624 -5.09 -20.03 -43.63
N LYS A 625 -3.97 -20.34 -44.29
CA LYS A 625 -3.86 -20.31 -45.77
C LYS A 625 -4.08 -21.67 -46.42
N SER A 626 -3.90 -22.77 -45.69
CA SER A 626 -4.08 -24.13 -46.21
C SER A 626 -5.49 -24.66 -46.02
N GLU A 627 -6.25 -24.14 -45.04
CA GLU A 627 -7.60 -24.58 -44.72
C GLU A 627 -8.62 -23.44 -44.83
N ASN A 628 -9.77 -23.72 -45.43
CA ASN A 628 -10.90 -22.79 -45.44
C ASN A 628 -11.73 -22.87 -44.14
N ILE A 629 -11.71 -24.01 -43.44
CA ILE A 629 -12.44 -24.28 -42.21
C ILE A 629 -11.44 -24.92 -41.22
N PRO A 630 -11.35 -24.45 -39.97
CA PRO A 630 -10.36 -24.96 -39.04
C PRO A 630 -10.67 -26.39 -38.59
N SER A 631 -9.69 -27.29 -38.75
CA SER A 631 -9.69 -28.61 -38.11
C SER A 631 -9.79 -28.50 -36.58
N ALA A 632 -10.76 -29.21 -35.98
CA ALA A 632 -10.99 -29.19 -34.53
C ALA A 632 -9.78 -29.69 -33.71
N VAL A 633 -9.01 -30.64 -34.26
CA VAL A 633 -7.81 -31.19 -33.60
C VAL A 633 -6.74 -30.11 -33.48
N ASP A 634 -6.57 -29.27 -34.49
CA ASP A 634 -5.58 -28.19 -34.51
C ASP A 634 -6.00 -27.00 -33.62
N VAL A 635 -7.32 -26.74 -33.54
CA VAL A 635 -7.91 -25.80 -32.57
C VAL A 635 -7.59 -26.23 -31.13
N ASP A 636 -7.79 -27.51 -30.80
CA ASP A 636 -7.53 -28.03 -29.45
C ASP A 636 -6.02 -28.06 -29.14
N MET A 637 -5.17 -28.51 -30.06
CA MET A 637 -3.71 -28.50 -29.88
C MET A 637 -3.14 -27.09 -29.65
N LEU A 638 -3.67 -26.09 -30.35
CA LEU A 638 -3.30 -24.68 -30.15
C LEU A 638 -3.86 -24.12 -28.84
N GLY A 639 -5.10 -24.49 -28.48
CA GLY A 639 -5.72 -24.16 -27.20
C GLY A 639 -4.92 -24.66 -26.01
N ASP A 640 -4.51 -25.93 -26.04
CA ASP A 640 -3.69 -26.56 -24.99
C ASP A 640 -2.29 -25.94 -24.91
N HIS A 641 -1.65 -25.62 -26.04
CA HIS A 641 -0.36 -24.93 -26.04
C HIS A 641 -0.45 -23.54 -25.37
N LEU A 642 -1.44 -22.73 -25.75
CA LEU A 642 -1.63 -21.40 -25.14
C LEU A 642 -2.09 -21.51 -23.68
N ARG A 643 -2.83 -22.56 -23.31
CA ARG A 643 -3.17 -22.85 -21.91
C ARG A 643 -1.92 -23.19 -21.11
N GLN A 644 -0.99 -23.95 -21.67
CA GLN A 644 0.28 -24.23 -21.00
C GLN A 644 1.09 -22.94 -20.78
N LEU A 645 1.09 -21.98 -21.71
CA LEU A 645 1.71 -20.66 -21.49
C LEU A 645 1.08 -19.90 -20.30
N ALA A 646 -0.24 -20.04 -20.08
CA ALA A 646 -0.90 -19.49 -18.90
C ALA A 646 -0.42 -20.15 -17.60
N LEU A 647 -0.33 -21.49 -17.58
CA LEU A 647 0.16 -22.27 -16.42
C LEU A 647 1.64 -21.95 -16.09
N ASP A 648 2.46 -21.81 -17.13
CA ASP A 648 3.90 -21.50 -17.12
C ASP A 648 4.25 -20.05 -16.72
N ARG A 649 3.25 -19.19 -16.44
CA ARG A 649 3.44 -17.75 -16.17
C ARG A 649 3.97 -16.90 -17.33
N LYS A 650 3.82 -17.34 -18.57
CA LYS A 650 4.24 -16.61 -19.79
C LYS A 650 3.14 -15.67 -20.32
N LEU A 651 2.58 -14.83 -19.44
CA LEU A 651 1.40 -14.01 -19.75
C LEU A 651 1.62 -12.97 -20.86
N GLU A 652 2.82 -12.42 -21.00
CA GLU A 652 3.17 -11.49 -22.09
C GLU A 652 3.11 -12.14 -23.48
N VAL A 653 3.63 -13.38 -23.57
CA VAL A 653 3.57 -14.20 -24.79
C VAL A 653 2.11 -14.54 -25.09
N LEU A 654 1.33 -14.88 -24.06
CA LEU A 654 -0.10 -15.18 -24.19
C LEU A 654 -0.93 -13.98 -24.67
N GLN A 655 -0.69 -12.79 -24.11
CA GLN A 655 -1.36 -11.54 -24.53
C GLN A 655 -0.98 -11.16 -25.97
N THR A 656 0.29 -11.29 -26.32
CA THR A 656 0.77 -11.13 -27.70
C THR A 656 0.14 -12.18 -28.63
N GLY A 657 -0.10 -13.38 -28.10
CA GLY A 657 -0.82 -14.49 -28.73
C GLY A 657 -2.23 -14.14 -29.12
N PHE A 658 -3.06 -13.72 -28.16
CA PHE A 658 -4.44 -13.36 -28.45
C PHE A 658 -4.57 -12.12 -29.32
N ASN A 659 -3.71 -11.11 -29.16
CA ASN A 659 -3.67 -9.96 -30.06
C ASN A 659 -3.34 -10.37 -31.51
N PHE A 660 -2.46 -11.34 -31.70
CA PHE A 660 -2.13 -11.89 -33.01
C PHE A 660 -3.27 -12.74 -33.59
N LEU A 661 -3.84 -13.66 -32.80
CA LEU A 661 -4.96 -14.51 -33.21
C LEU A 661 -6.19 -13.68 -33.57
N TYR A 662 -6.57 -12.72 -32.73
CA TYR A 662 -7.72 -11.85 -32.97
C TYR A 662 -7.57 -11.09 -34.30
N ARG A 663 -6.41 -10.46 -34.54
CA ARG A 663 -6.12 -9.80 -35.83
C ARG A 663 -6.18 -10.76 -37.01
N THR A 664 -5.59 -11.95 -36.88
CA THR A 664 -5.53 -12.94 -37.96
C THR A 664 -6.89 -13.51 -38.30
N PHE A 665 -7.75 -13.74 -37.30
CA PHE A 665 -9.05 -14.37 -37.50
C PHE A 665 -10.17 -13.36 -37.78
N SER A 666 -9.99 -12.07 -37.43
CA SER A 666 -11.00 -11.00 -37.62
C SER A 666 -11.45 -10.76 -39.07
N THR A 667 -10.71 -11.28 -40.05
CA THR A 667 -11.00 -11.18 -41.49
C THR A 667 -11.40 -12.52 -42.10
N LEU A 668 -11.74 -13.53 -41.28
CA LEU A 668 -12.10 -14.88 -41.70
C LEU A 668 -13.58 -15.18 -41.42
N ASP A 669 -14.06 -16.33 -41.90
CA ASP A 669 -15.45 -16.76 -41.75
C ASP A 669 -15.78 -17.20 -40.31
N CYS A 670 -17.08 -17.29 -40.00
CA CYS A 670 -17.56 -17.55 -38.63
C CYS A 670 -17.08 -18.88 -38.02
N ALA A 671 -16.65 -19.87 -38.82
CA ALA A 671 -16.00 -21.09 -38.32
C ALA A 671 -14.66 -20.79 -37.62
N TRP A 672 -13.86 -19.84 -38.15
CA TRP A 672 -12.62 -19.40 -37.52
C TRP A 672 -12.89 -18.54 -36.27
N HIS A 673 -13.95 -17.74 -36.27
CA HIS A 673 -14.39 -17.05 -35.05
C HIS A 673 -14.79 -18.03 -33.94
N GLN A 674 -15.50 -19.13 -34.26
CA GLN A 674 -15.83 -20.18 -33.29
C GLN A 674 -14.57 -20.90 -32.77
N ALA A 675 -13.59 -21.18 -33.64
CA ALA A 675 -12.29 -21.71 -33.23
C ALA A 675 -11.54 -20.79 -32.25
N TYR A 676 -11.55 -19.47 -32.48
CA TYR A 676 -10.99 -18.49 -31.53
C TYR A 676 -11.65 -18.60 -30.16
N PHE A 677 -12.98 -18.67 -30.10
CA PHE A 677 -13.70 -18.79 -28.82
C PHE A 677 -13.40 -20.11 -28.10
N SER A 678 -13.21 -21.22 -28.82
CA SER A 678 -12.78 -22.50 -28.21
C SER A 678 -11.38 -22.38 -27.58
N ILE A 679 -10.42 -21.83 -28.33
CA ILE A 679 -9.06 -21.55 -27.86
C ILE A 679 -9.08 -20.62 -26.63
N VAL A 680 -9.84 -19.52 -26.69
CA VAL A 680 -10.03 -18.62 -25.54
C VAL A 680 -10.56 -19.39 -24.34
N ASN A 681 -11.63 -20.17 -24.47
CA ASN A 681 -12.24 -20.89 -23.36
C ASN A 681 -11.27 -21.89 -22.70
N ASN A 682 -10.51 -22.66 -23.48
CA ASN A 682 -9.50 -23.58 -22.96
C ASN A 682 -8.42 -22.83 -22.15
N VAL A 683 -7.91 -21.71 -22.68
CA VAL A 683 -6.95 -20.87 -21.95
C VAL A 683 -7.56 -20.24 -20.69
N GLN A 684 -8.82 -19.79 -20.72
CA GLN A 684 -9.49 -19.22 -19.53
C GLN A 684 -9.59 -20.24 -18.39
N GLN A 685 -9.77 -21.53 -18.69
CA GLN A 685 -9.69 -22.59 -17.67
C GLN A 685 -8.30 -22.67 -17.04
N GLY A 686 -7.23 -22.57 -17.84
CA GLY A 686 -5.85 -22.46 -17.34
C GLY A 686 -5.60 -21.22 -16.49
N MET A 687 -6.15 -20.06 -16.91
CA MET A 687 -6.06 -18.81 -16.17
C MET A 687 -6.76 -18.90 -14.80
N VAL A 688 -7.99 -19.44 -14.76
CA VAL A 688 -8.72 -19.65 -13.51
C VAL A 688 -8.00 -20.65 -12.61
N ALA A 689 -7.50 -21.77 -13.15
CA ALA A 689 -6.76 -22.77 -12.38
C ALA A 689 -5.44 -22.23 -11.79
N ARG A 690 -4.76 -21.31 -12.47
CA ARG A 690 -3.43 -20.81 -12.06
C ARG A 690 -3.45 -19.50 -11.25
N TYR A 691 -4.43 -18.63 -11.51
CA TYR A 691 -4.53 -17.26 -10.96
C TYR A 691 -5.88 -16.95 -10.30
N GLY A 692 -6.85 -17.87 -10.31
CA GLY A 692 -8.19 -17.67 -9.75
C GLY A 692 -9.05 -16.63 -10.48
N LYS A 693 -8.62 -16.16 -11.65
CA LYS A 693 -9.26 -15.10 -12.45
C LYS A 693 -9.09 -15.36 -13.94
N THR A 694 -9.98 -14.80 -14.75
CA THR A 694 -9.90 -14.83 -16.22
C THR A 694 -9.00 -13.71 -16.77
N LEU A 695 -8.43 -13.92 -17.95
CA LEU A 695 -7.70 -12.91 -18.72
C LEU A 695 -8.68 -12.01 -19.47
N TYR A 696 -8.51 -10.69 -19.43
CA TYR A 696 -9.33 -9.77 -20.22
C TYR A 696 -8.86 -9.79 -21.69
N LEU A 697 -9.72 -10.32 -22.56
CA LEU A 697 -9.46 -10.50 -23.99
C LEU A 697 -10.57 -9.83 -24.81
N VAL A 698 -10.27 -9.51 -26.07
CA VAL A 698 -11.27 -8.98 -27.01
C VAL A 698 -12.17 -10.13 -27.47
N THR A 699 -13.46 -10.04 -27.18
CA THR A 699 -14.44 -11.14 -27.36
C THR A 699 -15.49 -10.89 -28.45
N ALA A 700 -15.31 -9.89 -29.31
CA ALA A 700 -16.32 -9.48 -30.28
C ALA A 700 -15.86 -9.64 -31.73
N PHE A 701 -16.46 -10.58 -32.46
CA PHE A 701 -16.45 -10.62 -33.93
C PHE A 701 -17.85 -10.34 -34.46
N HIS A 702 -17.98 -9.49 -35.48
CA HIS A 702 -19.27 -8.92 -35.87
C HIS A 702 -20.26 -9.95 -36.46
N CYS A 703 -19.81 -11.10 -36.97
CA CYS A 703 -20.72 -12.15 -37.45
C CYS A 703 -21.26 -13.09 -36.35
N CYS A 704 -20.75 -12.99 -35.12
CA CYS A 704 -21.10 -13.88 -34.01
C CYS A 704 -21.73 -13.12 -32.84
N GLN A 705 -22.88 -12.46 -33.08
CA GLN A 705 -23.85 -12.25 -31.99
C GLN A 705 -24.57 -13.57 -31.72
N ILE A 706 -24.01 -14.38 -30.82
CA ILE A 706 -24.67 -15.57 -30.25
C ILE A 706 -24.78 -15.35 -28.73
N HIS A 707 -25.91 -15.81 -28.19
CA HIS A 707 -26.43 -15.59 -26.84
C HIS A 707 -25.53 -16.02 -25.67
#